data_AF-A0A5K7XHV4-F1
#
_entry.id   AF-A0A5K7XHV4-F1
#
_cell.length_a   1.000
_cell.length_b   1.000
_cell.length_c   1.000
_cell.angle_alpha   90.00
_cell.angle_beta   90.00
_cell.angle_gamma   90.00
#
_symmetry.space_group_name_H-M   'P 1'
#
loop_
_entity.id
_entity.type
_entity.pdbx_description
1 polymer ?
#
loop_
_entity_poly.entity_id
_entity_poly.type
_entity_poly.pdbx_seq_one_letter_code
_entity_poly.pdbx_strand_id
1 'polypeptide(L)'
;MSFSTPHCLALRFHSRTLLVAALAAALAPTSAVHAAVKSWSAGNGNWATGGNWSPAGVPGAADDVLIGPHINAANEIVTLNANASVDSLTIIDGMTLRTATGHLVVAGTTQVGGQNIVGPSTFASRLRVEDGVAGVDFSTDNLTVTNFGRATLEDDASVIVQEVATIGADAVLIGHGAVYFGGSTGTVLANDGTIEAGPGGLTLYQTSGGRFDLDGVSGAGALVVNSGGGNGLVFYGDQLTDSFSSSITMGSNSLLEMNFTGGWSAGSASSLLVVGAGNLPTSIVDGSHVNWSGEVDVTGDHGRLRFDADVTLGAATVANVNADDELEFAGATEIQGGDYNLATGAELRFTGDVTVAGGTFSTAGVANNSGRVSFLGPSTWQGAVTLSGRSRVAGMAIVSAATTIDADQFDMDGAGGTTIWDVNAALTVNADQIDEADNQFGGAIEVSGSPTSRLTLNLADPEAAWEMQGTLDLAGGSPLYYTRIAGSRMNFGGSMNVTDSNVAIAAPVTFLSGSLVNLAAAGSDLRFNGETLLQSGVDVNGQGWLHNNAAGAGMTLANGVTFGQAGLDNQSRLIIGDHGPGQAFVDRLTSGADATLQVHVGGTTPGTELSNLTVTGGTAQLDGALAVTLASEGGWTFAPELGDVFTILTAPGGIVGQFDDLIQPVGLPTGMRFVAQYTANSVRLLADDTFAGDFDRDGDVDGADLAVWRTAYGLNDYADANSDGTSDGADFLVWQRQYGLGAPVAMVMAIPEPTTAMLLLVATATMTTVRHRKR
;
A
#
# COMPACT_ATOMS: atom_id res chain seq x y z
N MET A 1 -39.96 -23.11 -15.67
CA MET A 1 -40.89 -23.72 -16.66
C MET A 1 -40.05 -24.51 -17.66
N SER A 2 -40.40 -25.80 -17.83
CA SER A 2 -40.01 -26.81 -18.85
C SER A 2 -38.52 -26.97 -19.23
N PHE A 3 -37.74 -27.93 -18.70
CA PHE A 3 -37.67 -29.40 -18.93
C PHE A 3 -37.40 -29.89 -20.37
N SER A 4 -36.26 -30.56 -20.57
CA SER A 4 -36.11 -31.83 -21.34
C SER A 4 -34.74 -32.51 -21.14
N THR A 5 -34.76 -33.65 -20.44
CA THR A 5 -33.88 -34.86 -20.50
C THR A 5 -34.86 -36.06 -20.56
N PRO A 6 -34.51 -37.34 -20.88
CA PRO A 6 -33.24 -38.04 -20.60
C PRO A 6 -32.78 -39.05 -21.68
N HIS A 7 -31.72 -39.84 -21.42
CA HIS A 7 -31.72 -41.31 -21.43
C HIS A 7 -30.34 -41.87 -21.02
N CYS A 8 -30.35 -42.65 -19.94
CA CYS A 8 -29.25 -43.43 -19.38
C CYS A 8 -29.53 -44.91 -19.68
N LEU A 9 -28.56 -45.66 -20.18
CA LEU A 9 -28.71 -47.09 -20.48
C LEU A 9 -27.76 -47.91 -19.61
N ALA A 10 -28.33 -48.62 -18.63
CA ALA A 10 -27.67 -49.66 -17.86
C ALA A 10 -27.96 -51.02 -18.49
N LEU A 11 -26.95 -51.87 -18.72
CA LEU A 11 -27.14 -53.28 -19.02
C LEU A 11 -26.52 -54.16 -17.94
N ARG A 12 -27.40 -54.93 -17.28
CA ARG A 12 -27.10 -56.03 -16.37
C ARG A 12 -26.81 -57.29 -17.18
N PHE A 13 -25.79 -58.05 -16.80
CA PHE A 13 -25.63 -59.45 -17.22
C PHE A 13 -26.10 -60.40 -16.10
N HIS A 14 -26.91 -61.39 -16.47
CA HIS A 14 -27.22 -62.58 -15.68
C HIS A 14 -27.13 -63.82 -16.57
N SER A 15 -26.55 -64.86 -15.99
CA SER A 15 -26.20 -66.18 -16.55
C SER A 15 -27.33 -66.92 -17.28
N ARG A 16 -26.95 -67.74 -18.27
CA ARG A 16 -27.47 -69.12 -18.43
C ARG A 16 -26.58 -69.99 -19.32
N THR A 17 -26.53 -71.24 -18.87
CA THR A 17 -25.69 -72.40 -19.19
C THR A 17 -26.07 -73.07 -20.52
N LEU A 18 -25.10 -73.63 -21.25
CA LEU A 18 -25.27 -74.84 -22.07
C LEU A 18 -23.94 -75.60 -22.26
N LEU A 19 -24.06 -76.91 -22.27
CA LEU A 19 -23.08 -77.95 -21.92
C LEU A 19 -22.78 -78.84 -23.15
N VAL A 20 -21.65 -79.59 -23.10
CA VAL A 20 -21.31 -80.85 -23.85
C VAL A 20 -20.60 -80.68 -25.22
N ALA A 21 -19.48 -81.36 -25.58
CA ALA A 21 -18.50 -82.19 -24.88
C ALA A 21 -17.23 -82.49 -25.74
N ALA A 22 -16.12 -82.66 -25.02
CA ALA A 22 -15.04 -83.66 -25.10
C ALA A 22 -14.36 -84.06 -26.45
N LEU A 23 -13.02 -83.96 -26.46
CA LEU A 23 -12.14 -85.15 -26.42
C LEU A 23 -10.74 -84.82 -25.85
N ALA A 24 -10.31 -85.67 -24.93
CA ALA A 24 -9.07 -85.56 -24.15
C ALA A 24 -7.82 -85.96 -24.95
N ALA A 25 -6.76 -85.17 -24.81
CA ALA A 25 -5.38 -85.63 -24.96
C ALA A 25 -4.69 -85.47 -23.61
N ALA A 26 -4.16 -86.57 -23.10
CA ALA A 26 -3.46 -86.64 -21.83
C ALA A 26 -2.23 -85.72 -21.82
N LEU A 27 -2.31 -84.62 -21.06
CA LEU A 27 -1.15 -83.89 -20.56
C LEU A 27 -1.03 -84.23 -19.09
N ALA A 28 0.17 -84.68 -18.71
CA ALA A 28 0.56 -84.92 -17.33
C ALA A 28 0.17 -83.72 -16.44
N PRO A 29 -0.10 -83.93 -15.13
CA PRO A 29 -0.27 -82.81 -14.23
C PRO A 29 1.00 -81.96 -14.30
N THR A 30 0.89 -80.74 -14.84
CA THR A 30 1.86 -79.69 -14.58
C THR A 30 1.78 -79.48 -13.08
N SER A 31 2.78 -80.00 -12.36
CA SER A 31 3.01 -79.68 -10.97
C SER A 31 2.91 -78.16 -10.83
N ALA A 32 1.93 -77.70 -10.04
CA ALA A 32 1.93 -76.34 -9.53
C ALA A 32 3.32 -76.09 -8.94
N VAL A 33 4.09 -75.21 -9.56
CA VAL A 33 5.38 -74.80 -9.02
C VAL A 33 5.04 -74.07 -7.73
N HIS A 34 5.38 -74.70 -6.62
CA HIS A 34 5.24 -74.12 -5.29
C HIS A 34 6.10 -72.85 -5.25
N ALA A 35 5.53 -71.73 -4.84
CA ALA A 35 6.29 -70.54 -4.46
C ALA A 35 7.33 -70.95 -3.41
N ALA A 36 8.62 -70.75 -3.70
CA ALA A 36 9.69 -70.99 -2.75
C ALA A 36 10.19 -69.65 -2.20
N VAL A 37 10.46 -69.61 -0.89
CA VAL A 37 11.21 -68.48 -0.32
C VAL A 37 12.68 -68.66 -0.64
N LYS A 38 13.25 -67.73 -1.41
CA LYS A 38 14.65 -67.67 -1.81
C LYS A 38 15.38 -66.65 -0.97
N SER A 39 16.17 -67.13 0.00
CA SER A 39 16.98 -66.28 0.87
C SER A 39 18.37 -66.07 0.28
N TRP A 40 18.85 -64.83 0.25
CA TRP A 40 20.24 -64.54 -0.06
C TRP A 40 21.15 -65.13 1.03
N SER A 41 22.19 -65.85 0.63
CA SER A 41 22.98 -66.70 1.55
C SER A 41 24.49 -66.60 1.33
N ALA A 42 24.93 -65.60 0.56
CA ALA A 42 26.33 -65.31 0.26
C ALA A 42 26.72 -63.89 0.70
N GLY A 43 28.03 -63.58 0.68
CA GLY A 43 28.50 -62.20 0.76
C GLY A 43 28.07 -61.36 -0.46
N ASN A 44 28.70 -60.20 -0.66
CA ASN A 44 28.55 -59.40 -1.88
C ASN A 44 28.58 -60.28 -3.14
N GLY A 45 27.59 -60.14 -4.02
CA GLY A 45 27.52 -61.03 -5.17
C GLY A 45 26.38 -60.76 -6.14
N ASN A 46 26.39 -61.55 -7.23
CA ASN A 46 25.49 -61.41 -8.36
C ASN A 46 24.19 -62.20 -8.18
N TRP A 47 23.05 -61.56 -8.41
CA TRP A 47 21.71 -62.14 -8.33
C TRP A 47 21.58 -63.42 -9.17
N ALA A 48 22.08 -63.41 -10.42
CA ALA A 48 21.94 -64.54 -11.34
C ALA A 48 22.81 -65.76 -10.99
N THR A 49 23.59 -65.72 -9.90
CA THR A 49 24.40 -66.85 -9.45
C THR A 49 23.58 -67.74 -8.51
N GLY A 50 23.03 -68.84 -9.04
CA GLY A 50 22.12 -69.71 -8.28
C GLY A 50 22.69 -70.27 -6.97
N GLY A 51 24.01 -70.38 -6.83
CA GLY A 51 24.68 -70.80 -5.59
C GLY A 51 24.66 -69.76 -4.46
N ASN A 52 24.30 -68.51 -4.74
CA ASN A 52 24.17 -67.46 -3.73
C ASN A 52 22.81 -67.49 -3.00
N TRP A 53 21.87 -68.30 -3.49
CA TRP A 53 20.52 -68.43 -2.94
C TRP A 53 20.35 -69.70 -2.12
N SER A 54 19.49 -69.63 -1.10
CA SER A 54 19.06 -70.78 -0.29
C SER A 54 17.54 -70.87 -0.29
N PRO A 55 16.94 -71.98 -0.75
CA PRO A 55 17.58 -73.11 -1.43
C PRO A 55 18.23 -72.72 -2.77
N ALA A 56 19.30 -73.43 -3.15
CA ALA A 56 20.06 -73.14 -4.37
C ALA A 56 19.19 -73.03 -5.63
N GLY A 57 19.54 -72.08 -6.50
CA GLY A 57 18.83 -71.75 -7.73
C GLY A 57 18.36 -70.30 -7.73
N VAL A 58 18.49 -69.63 -8.87
CA VAL A 58 18.08 -68.23 -9.06
C VAL A 58 16.56 -68.09 -8.86
N PRO A 59 16.07 -67.06 -8.15
CA PRO A 59 14.64 -66.79 -7.99
C PRO A 59 13.94 -66.58 -9.33
N GLY A 60 12.75 -67.15 -9.50
CA GLY A 60 11.85 -66.93 -10.63
C GLY A 60 10.55 -66.22 -10.25
N ALA A 61 9.67 -66.01 -11.23
CA ALA A 61 8.48 -65.16 -11.10
C ALA A 61 7.45 -65.60 -10.05
N ALA A 62 7.52 -66.84 -9.56
CA ALA A 62 6.63 -67.36 -8.52
C ALA A 62 7.32 -67.41 -7.13
N ASP A 63 8.58 -67.02 -7.03
CA ASP A 63 9.36 -67.11 -5.78
C ASP A 63 9.25 -65.83 -4.95
N ASP A 64 9.24 -66.00 -3.63
CA ASP A 64 9.39 -64.92 -2.66
C ASP A 64 10.88 -64.70 -2.39
N VAL A 65 11.38 -63.47 -2.54
CA VAL A 65 12.79 -63.16 -2.30
C VAL A 65 12.99 -62.52 -0.93
N LEU A 66 13.93 -63.08 -0.16
CA LEU A 66 14.36 -62.53 1.12
C LEU A 66 15.86 -62.19 1.07
N ILE A 67 16.19 -60.90 1.21
CA ILE A 67 17.55 -60.38 1.30
C ILE A 67 17.77 -59.91 2.74
N GLY A 68 18.30 -60.80 3.57
CA GLY A 68 18.54 -60.59 5.00
C GLY A 68 17.31 -60.90 5.88
N PRO A 69 17.51 -61.10 7.21
CA PRO A 69 18.77 -61.46 7.83
C PRO A 69 19.15 -62.90 7.43
N HIS A 70 20.43 -63.18 7.24
CA HIS A 70 20.90 -64.54 7.04
C HIS A 70 22.24 -64.76 7.75
N ILE A 71 22.47 -65.95 8.30
CA ILE A 71 23.68 -66.23 9.11
C ILE A 71 24.99 -66.03 8.33
N ASN A 72 24.94 -66.21 7.00
CA ASN A 72 26.07 -66.06 6.10
C ASN A 72 26.10 -64.71 5.35
N ALA A 73 25.13 -63.83 5.58
CA ALA A 73 25.00 -62.57 4.84
C ALA A 73 24.40 -61.48 5.73
N ALA A 74 25.20 -60.47 6.05
CA ALA A 74 24.77 -59.29 6.81
C ALA A 74 25.52 -58.08 6.28
N ASN A 75 24.80 -56.98 6.01
CA ASN A 75 25.36 -55.74 5.45
C ASN A 75 25.99 -55.89 4.05
N GLU A 76 25.54 -56.89 3.29
CA GLU A 76 26.07 -57.21 1.98
C GLU A 76 25.22 -56.59 0.86
N ILE A 77 25.82 -56.50 -0.32
CA ILE A 77 25.23 -55.96 -1.54
C ILE A 77 24.92 -57.10 -2.50
N VAL A 78 23.64 -57.22 -2.84
CA VAL A 78 23.15 -58.05 -3.93
C VAL A 78 23.11 -57.20 -5.19
N THR A 79 23.85 -57.60 -6.23
CA THR A 79 23.87 -56.89 -7.52
C THR A 79 23.03 -57.65 -8.53
N LEU A 80 21.98 -57.01 -9.05
CA LEU A 80 21.16 -57.54 -10.13
C LEU A 80 21.91 -57.41 -11.46
N ASN A 81 22.56 -58.50 -11.86
CA ASN A 81 23.40 -58.53 -13.05
C ASN A 81 22.69 -59.14 -14.29
N ALA A 82 21.37 -59.33 -14.21
CA ALA A 82 20.49 -59.78 -15.28
C ALA A 82 19.04 -59.45 -14.91
N ASN A 83 18.16 -59.27 -15.90
CA ASN A 83 16.74 -59.05 -15.66
C ASN A 83 16.11 -60.22 -14.89
N ALA A 84 15.21 -59.90 -13.97
CA ALA A 84 14.53 -60.88 -13.13
C ALA A 84 13.07 -60.51 -12.87
N SER A 85 12.26 -61.52 -12.57
CA SER A 85 10.89 -61.35 -12.10
C SER A 85 10.67 -62.29 -10.91
N VAL A 86 9.98 -61.80 -9.88
CA VAL A 86 9.70 -62.51 -8.61
C VAL A 86 8.31 -62.15 -8.09
N ASP A 87 7.77 -62.93 -7.14
CA ASP A 87 6.46 -62.69 -6.56
C ASP A 87 6.51 -61.58 -5.51
N SER A 88 7.39 -61.71 -4.50
CA SER A 88 7.63 -60.67 -3.49
C SER A 88 9.12 -60.44 -3.24
N LEU A 89 9.45 -59.28 -2.67
CA LEU A 89 10.81 -58.92 -2.30
C LEU A 89 10.83 -58.33 -0.89
N THR A 90 11.68 -58.86 -0.02
CA THR A 90 11.93 -58.31 1.32
C THR A 90 13.43 -58.03 1.47
N ILE A 91 13.81 -56.80 1.81
CA ILE A 91 15.20 -56.37 2.07
C ILE A 91 15.28 -55.85 3.49
N ILE A 92 16.00 -56.56 4.35
CA ILE A 92 16.08 -56.23 5.78
C ILE A 92 17.49 -56.46 6.36
N ASP A 93 17.70 -56.03 7.61
CA ASP A 93 18.92 -56.22 8.39
C ASP A 93 20.21 -55.65 7.74
N GLY A 94 20.14 -54.41 7.24
CA GLY A 94 21.27 -53.68 6.67
C GLY A 94 21.74 -54.12 5.29
N MET A 95 21.05 -55.09 4.68
CA MET A 95 21.34 -55.56 3.33
C MET A 95 20.95 -54.53 2.26
N THR A 96 21.66 -54.54 1.13
CA THR A 96 21.36 -53.69 -0.02
C THR A 96 21.08 -54.54 -1.26
N LEU A 97 20.01 -54.24 -2.00
CA LEU A 97 19.82 -54.67 -3.38
C LEU A 97 20.16 -53.51 -4.31
N ARG A 98 21.01 -53.76 -5.31
CA ARG A 98 21.30 -52.84 -6.41
C ARG A 98 20.76 -53.38 -7.71
N THR A 99 19.94 -52.61 -8.43
CA THR A 99 19.46 -53.03 -9.77
C THR A 99 20.59 -53.03 -10.80
N ALA A 100 21.62 -52.19 -10.61
CA ALA A 100 22.76 -52.08 -11.51
C ALA A 100 22.31 -52.03 -12.98
N THR A 101 22.65 -53.03 -13.81
CA THR A 101 22.26 -53.09 -15.24
C THR A 101 20.98 -53.87 -15.53
N GLY A 102 20.25 -54.31 -14.50
CA GLY A 102 19.11 -55.22 -14.63
C GLY A 102 17.78 -54.55 -14.35
N HIS A 103 16.74 -55.00 -15.05
CA HIS A 103 15.34 -54.68 -14.74
C HIS A 103 14.73 -55.75 -13.82
N LEU A 104 14.18 -55.33 -12.67
CA LEU A 104 13.50 -56.22 -11.72
C LEU A 104 11.99 -55.93 -11.67
N VAL A 105 11.19 -56.98 -11.91
CA VAL A 105 9.73 -56.94 -11.76
C VAL A 105 9.30 -57.77 -10.54
N VAL A 106 8.67 -57.12 -9.57
CA VAL A 106 8.06 -57.75 -8.38
C VAL A 106 6.54 -57.73 -8.55
N ALA A 107 5.92 -58.89 -8.73
CA ALA A 107 4.48 -58.96 -8.99
C ALA A 107 3.62 -58.55 -7.79
N GLY A 108 4.17 -58.60 -6.58
CA GLY A 108 3.49 -58.26 -5.34
C GLY A 108 4.19 -57.14 -4.59
N THR A 109 4.37 -57.34 -3.28
CA THR A 109 4.93 -56.31 -2.39
C THR A 109 6.45 -56.38 -2.35
N THR A 110 7.07 -55.20 -2.43
CA THR A 110 8.46 -54.96 -2.05
C THR A 110 8.51 -54.28 -0.68
N GLN A 111 9.14 -54.94 0.28
CA GLN A 111 9.35 -54.42 1.63
C GLN A 111 10.83 -54.12 1.86
N VAL A 112 11.14 -52.89 2.27
CA VAL A 112 12.48 -52.46 2.63
C VAL A 112 12.44 -51.92 4.05
N GLY A 113 13.19 -52.51 4.96
CA GLY A 113 13.21 -51.97 6.32
C GLY A 113 14.21 -52.59 7.27
N GLY A 114 14.41 -51.89 8.38
CA GLY A 114 15.43 -52.23 9.35
C GLY A 114 16.80 -51.66 9.01
N GLN A 115 17.64 -51.70 10.03
CA GLN A 115 19.04 -51.36 9.97
C GLN A 115 19.80 -52.32 10.87
N ASN A 116 21.03 -52.62 10.50
CA ASN A 116 21.92 -53.43 11.32
C ASN A 116 22.99 -52.52 11.93
N ILE A 117 23.20 -52.63 13.23
CA ILE A 117 24.14 -51.80 13.99
C ILE A 117 25.30 -52.67 14.42
N VAL A 118 26.49 -52.36 13.91
CA VAL A 118 27.73 -53.09 14.24
C VAL A 118 28.73 -52.11 14.83
N GLY A 119 28.79 -52.07 16.17
CA GLY A 119 29.60 -51.10 16.88
C GLY A 119 29.11 -49.66 16.61
N PRO A 120 29.97 -48.74 16.13
CA PRO A 120 29.57 -47.36 15.81
C PRO A 120 28.93 -47.22 14.41
N SER A 121 28.92 -48.27 13.60
CA SER A 121 28.43 -48.23 12.23
C SER A 121 26.98 -48.70 12.15
N THR A 122 26.17 -47.95 11.41
CA THR A 122 24.78 -48.28 11.12
C THR A 122 24.63 -48.55 9.63
N PHE A 123 24.09 -49.71 9.28
CA PHE A 123 23.82 -50.13 7.91
C PHE A 123 22.31 -50.17 7.72
N ALA A 124 21.74 -49.20 7.02
CA ALA A 124 20.32 -49.20 6.67
C ALA A 124 20.05 -50.17 5.52
N SER A 125 18.94 -50.92 5.60
CA SER A 125 18.48 -51.73 4.48
C SER A 125 18.09 -50.85 3.31
N ARG A 126 18.50 -51.24 2.09
CA ARG A 126 18.38 -50.36 0.92
C ARG A 126 17.95 -51.10 -0.34
N LEU A 127 16.92 -50.59 -0.99
CA LEU A 127 16.68 -50.78 -2.41
C LEU A 127 17.37 -49.63 -3.15
N ARG A 128 18.41 -49.93 -3.91
CA ARG A 128 19.14 -48.96 -4.74
C ARG A 128 18.85 -49.25 -6.21
N VAL A 129 18.05 -48.41 -6.83
CA VAL A 129 17.68 -48.48 -8.23
C VAL A 129 18.64 -47.57 -9.01
N GLU A 130 19.33 -48.15 -9.97
CA GLU A 130 20.32 -47.53 -10.86
C GLU A 130 19.86 -47.77 -12.32
N ASP A 131 20.16 -46.84 -13.25
CA ASP A 131 19.82 -47.00 -14.68
C ASP A 131 20.50 -48.22 -15.28
N GLY A 132 19.66 -49.18 -15.66
CA GLY A 132 20.13 -50.48 -16.08
C GLY A 132 20.38 -50.61 -17.57
N VAL A 133 19.57 -49.94 -18.38
CA VAL A 133 19.57 -49.83 -19.84
C VAL A 133 18.21 -49.21 -20.20
N ALA A 134 18.20 -48.06 -20.89
CA ALA A 134 17.02 -47.34 -21.42
C ALA A 134 15.66 -48.07 -21.25
N GLY A 135 14.92 -47.76 -20.18
CA GLY A 135 13.67 -48.43 -19.84
C GLY A 135 13.20 -48.17 -18.41
N VAL A 136 12.37 -49.09 -17.89
CA VAL A 136 11.99 -49.17 -16.47
C VAL A 136 13.02 -50.07 -15.77
N ASP A 137 13.57 -49.63 -14.63
CA ASP A 137 14.62 -50.34 -13.90
C ASP A 137 14.05 -51.21 -12.78
N PHE A 138 12.96 -50.75 -12.17
CA PHE A 138 12.29 -51.47 -11.10
C PHE A 138 10.77 -51.29 -11.18
N SER A 139 10.02 -52.38 -11.07
CA SER A 139 8.56 -52.35 -11.01
C SER A 139 8.05 -53.23 -9.88
N THR A 140 7.08 -52.72 -9.11
CA THR A 140 6.42 -53.47 -8.04
C THR A 140 4.94 -53.12 -7.96
N ASP A 141 4.10 -54.04 -7.47
CA ASP A 141 2.70 -53.68 -7.18
C ASP A 141 2.62 -52.72 -6.00
N ASN A 142 3.22 -53.10 -4.87
CA ASN A 142 3.26 -52.28 -3.66
C ASN A 142 4.70 -52.07 -3.19
N LEU A 143 5.04 -50.84 -2.77
CA LEU A 143 6.34 -50.51 -2.17
C LEU A 143 6.16 -50.07 -0.72
N THR A 144 6.78 -50.75 0.22
CA THR A 144 6.74 -50.37 1.64
C THR A 144 8.16 -50.16 2.16
N VAL A 145 8.51 -48.91 2.49
CA VAL A 145 9.78 -48.54 3.08
C VAL A 145 9.54 -48.10 4.52
N THR A 146 10.12 -48.80 5.49
CA THR A 146 9.84 -48.57 6.92
C THR A 146 11.06 -48.81 7.79
N ASN A 147 11.02 -48.41 9.07
CA ASN A 147 12.03 -48.78 10.08
C ASN A 147 13.47 -48.49 9.61
N PHE A 148 13.78 -47.23 9.23
CA PHE A 148 15.09 -46.81 8.69
C PHE A 148 15.46 -47.35 7.31
N GLY A 149 14.53 -48.04 6.63
CA GLY A 149 14.71 -48.49 5.26
C GLY A 149 14.88 -47.33 4.28
N ARG A 150 15.57 -47.59 3.16
CA ARG A 150 15.83 -46.60 2.11
C ARG A 150 15.48 -47.13 0.73
N ALA A 151 14.68 -46.38 -0.01
CA ALA A 151 14.58 -46.50 -1.46
C ALA A 151 15.42 -45.38 -2.09
N THR A 152 16.42 -45.74 -2.88
CA THR A 152 17.38 -44.81 -3.45
C THR A 152 17.37 -44.93 -4.97
N LEU A 153 17.12 -43.84 -5.68
CA LEU A 153 17.21 -43.75 -7.13
C LEU A 153 18.49 -43.02 -7.53
N GLU A 154 19.25 -43.59 -8.46
CA GLU A 154 20.50 -43.02 -8.97
C GLU A 154 20.58 -43.19 -10.48
N ASP A 155 21.41 -42.38 -11.13
CA ASP A 155 21.67 -42.41 -12.56
C ASP A 155 20.39 -42.24 -13.41
N ASP A 156 19.45 -41.40 -12.95
CA ASP A 156 18.15 -41.13 -13.59
C ASP A 156 17.20 -42.34 -13.68
N ALA A 157 17.30 -43.25 -12.70
CA ALA A 157 16.50 -44.46 -12.60
C ALA A 157 14.97 -44.25 -12.71
N SER A 158 14.29 -45.24 -13.28
CA SER A 158 12.85 -45.27 -13.50
C SER A 158 12.18 -46.38 -12.70
N VAL A 159 11.25 -46.00 -11.81
CA VAL A 159 10.51 -46.89 -10.92
C VAL A 159 9.02 -46.85 -11.22
N ILE A 160 8.36 -48.00 -11.30
CA ILE A 160 6.89 -48.12 -11.38
C ILE A 160 6.35 -48.77 -10.10
N VAL A 161 5.40 -48.10 -9.45
CA VAL A 161 4.57 -48.64 -8.36
C VAL A 161 3.13 -48.74 -8.87
N GLN A 162 2.62 -49.95 -9.06
CA GLN A 162 1.31 -50.13 -9.71
C GLN A 162 0.13 -49.79 -8.82
N GLU A 163 0.25 -49.98 -7.50
CA GLU A 163 -0.81 -49.73 -6.54
C GLU A 163 -0.41 -48.60 -5.57
N VAL A 164 0.30 -48.92 -4.49
CA VAL A 164 0.59 -47.98 -3.39
C VAL A 164 2.07 -48.04 -2.98
N ALA A 165 2.66 -46.86 -2.76
CA ALA A 165 3.89 -46.73 -2.00
C ALA A 165 3.62 -46.15 -0.60
N THR A 166 4.29 -46.70 0.41
CA THR A 166 4.27 -46.22 1.79
C THR A 166 5.69 -45.95 2.27
N ILE A 167 5.96 -44.71 2.68
CA ILE A 167 7.21 -44.30 3.32
C ILE A 167 6.90 -44.03 4.78
N GLY A 168 7.33 -44.92 5.68
CA GLY A 168 7.10 -44.76 7.13
C GLY A 168 7.98 -43.67 7.75
N ALA A 169 7.66 -43.25 8.98
CA ALA A 169 8.26 -42.09 9.66
C ALA A 169 9.80 -41.98 9.65
N ASP A 170 10.50 -43.10 9.82
CA ASP A 170 11.97 -43.12 9.83
C ASP A 170 12.58 -43.53 8.48
N ALA A 171 11.77 -43.70 7.44
CA ALA A 171 12.17 -44.18 6.13
C ALA A 171 12.38 -43.03 5.15
N VAL A 172 13.16 -43.32 4.10
CA VAL A 172 13.53 -42.31 3.10
C VAL A 172 13.35 -42.86 1.69
N LEU A 173 12.66 -42.10 0.85
CA LEU A 173 12.75 -42.17 -0.60
C LEU A 173 13.68 -41.04 -1.07
N ILE A 174 14.81 -41.36 -1.68
CA ILE A 174 15.85 -40.38 -2.01
C ILE A 174 16.41 -40.58 -3.41
N GLY A 175 16.85 -39.48 -4.04
CA GLY A 175 17.80 -39.54 -5.13
C GLY A 175 17.34 -38.79 -6.35
N HIS A 176 17.62 -39.31 -7.54
CA HIS A 176 17.27 -38.67 -8.81
C HIS A 176 16.77 -39.69 -9.84
N GLY A 177 15.81 -39.25 -10.66
CA GLY A 177 15.06 -40.12 -11.58
C GLY A 177 13.54 -39.91 -11.49
N ALA A 178 12.77 -40.92 -11.88
CA ALA A 178 11.32 -40.85 -11.95
C ALA A 178 10.63 -42.02 -11.23
N VAL A 179 9.53 -41.72 -10.53
CA VAL A 179 8.62 -42.72 -9.95
C VAL A 179 7.23 -42.53 -10.52
N TYR A 180 6.66 -43.60 -11.09
CA TYR A 180 5.33 -43.61 -11.68
C TYR A 180 4.37 -44.41 -10.81
N PHE A 181 3.26 -43.79 -10.44
CA PHE A 181 2.22 -44.39 -9.60
C PHE A 181 0.99 -44.73 -10.46
N GLY A 182 0.70 -46.03 -10.58
CA GLY A 182 -0.36 -46.59 -11.45
C GLY A 182 -1.73 -46.70 -10.78
N GLY A 183 -1.82 -46.54 -9.46
CA GLY A 183 -3.05 -46.75 -8.70
C GLY A 183 -4.16 -45.80 -9.12
N SER A 184 -5.39 -46.32 -9.25
CA SER A 184 -6.51 -45.59 -9.87
C SER A 184 -7.48 -44.92 -8.90
N THR A 185 -7.39 -45.23 -7.60
CA THR A 185 -8.28 -44.70 -6.56
C THR A 185 -7.55 -44.59 -5.23
N GLY A 186 -7.93 -43.62 -4.39
CA GLY A 186 -7.38 -43.46 -3.05
C GLY A 186 -5.95 -42.92 -3.05
N THR A 187 -5.24 -43.12 -1.95
CA THR A 187 -3.84 -42.72 -1.78
C THR A 187 -2.90 -43.71 -2.47
N VAL A 188 -2.06 -43.23 -3.39
CA VAL A 188 -1.05 -44.04 -4.11
C VAL A 188 0.38 -43.80 -3.63
N LEU A 189 0.58 -42.72 -2.89
CA LEU A 189 1.80 -42.45 -2.14
C LEU A 189 1.36 -41.94 -0.77
N ALA A 190 1.71 -42.66 0.29
CA ALA A 190 1.54 -42.22 1.67
C ALA A 190 2.93 -41.99 2.28
N ASN A 191 3.24 -40.73 2.58
CA ASN A 191 4.53 -40.34 3.13
C ASN A 191 4.39 -39.86 4.57
N ASP A 192 4.78 -40.71 5.53
CA ASP A 192 5.03 -40.30 6.91
C ASP A 192 6.52 -39.99 7.15
N GLY A 193 7.41 -40.38 6.22
CA GLY A 193 8.87 -40.25 6.33
C GLY A 193 9.45 -39.08 5.54
N THR A 194 10.54 -39.30 4.80
CA THR A 194 11.18 -38.24 4.00
C THR A 194 11.22 -38.60 2.52
N ILE A 195 10.80 -37.64 1.68
CA ILE A 195 11.06 -37.65 0.24
C ILE A 195 12.12 -36.60 -0.04
N GLU A 196 13.26 -37.04 -0.56
CA GLU A 196 14.46 -36.21 -0.73
C GLU A 196 14.95 -36.22 -2.19
N ALA A 197 14.93 -35.06 -2.84
CA ALA A 197 15.55 -34.90 -4.15
C ALA A 197 17.06 -34.70 -4.02
N GLY A 198 17.82 -35.51 -4.75
CA GLY A 198 19.25 -35.32 -4.97
C GLY A 198 19.54 -34.31 -6.09
N PRO A 199 20.81 -33.99 -6.38
CA PRO A 199 21.20 -32.97 -7.38
C PRO A 199 20.72 -33.20 -8.82
N GLY A 200 20.35 -34.45 -9.18
CA GLY A 200 19.78 -34.79 -10.50
C GLY A 200 18.28 -34.52 -10.62
N GLY A 201 17.59 -34.23 -9.51
CA GLY A 201 16.14 -34.02 -9.46
C GLY A 201 15.33 -35.32 -9.39
N LEU A 202 14.22 -35.28 -8.66
CA LEU A 202 13.32 -36.43 -8.48
C LEU A 202 11.92 -36.04 -8.96
N THR A 203 11.36 -36.81 -9.89
CA THR A 203 10.00 -36.58 -10.41
C THR A 203 9.04 -37.70 -10.01
N LEU A 204 7.87 -37.33 -9.51
CA LEU A 204 6.82 -38.26 -9.09
C LEU A 204 5.55 -38.03 -9.92
N TYR A 205 5.08 -39.08 -10.62
CA TYR A 205 3.95 -39.02 -11.53
C TYR A 205 2.74 -39.80 -10.99
N GLN A 206 1.61 -39.12 -10.80
CA GLN A 206 0.30 -39.79 -10.79
C GLN A 206 -0.09 -40.10 -12.23
N THR A 207 -0.03 -41.39 -12.61
CA THR A 207 -0.34 -41.81 -13.99
C THR A 207 -1.80 -42.25 -14.17
N SER A 208 -2.56 -42.25 -13.08
CA SER A 208 -3.96 -42.69 -12.99
C SER A 208 -4.70 -41.88 -11.91
N GLY A 209 -5.92 -42.26 -11.55
CA GLY A 209 -6.80 -41.46 -10.66
C GLY A 209 -6.47 -41.43 -9.16
N GLY A 210 -5.33 -41.98 -8.75
CA GLY A 210 -4.85 -41.96 -7.36
C GLY A 210 -4.29 -40.62 -6.90
N ARG A 211 -4.13 -40.43 -5.59
CA ARG A 211 -3.69 -39.18 -4.94
C ARG A 211 -2.42 -39.35 -4.12
N PHE A 212 -1.67 -38.26 -3.96
CA PHE A 212 -0.52 -38.20 -3.07
C PHE A 212 -0.94 -37.69 -1.70
N ASP A 213 -0.44 -38.34 -0.67
CA ASP A 213 -0.44 -37.91 0.72
C ASP A 213 1.05 -37.69 1.08
N LEU A 214 1.45 -36.43 1.18
CA LEU A 214 2.86 -36.02 1.24
C LEU A 214 3.36 -35.79 2.67
N ASP A 215 2.45 -35.70 3.63
CA ASP A 215 2.70 -35.43 5.04
C ASP A 215 2.13 -36.52 5.96
N GLY A 216 1.37 -37.47 5.41
CA GLY A 216 0.91 -38.64 6.11
C GLY A 216 -0.21 -38.33 7.09
N VAL A 217 -0.80 -39.38 7.68
CA VAL A 217 -2.02 -39.25 8.50
C VAL A 217 -1.76 -38.49 9.82
N SER A 218 -0.50 -38.41 10.24
CA SER A 218 -0.08 -37.67 11.44
C SER A 218 0.63 -36.34 11.17
N GLY A 219 0.78 -35.92 9.90
CA GLY A 219 1.55 -34.72 9.54
C GLY A 219 3.06 -34.86 9.80
N ALA A 220 3.61 -36.08 9.63
CA ALA A 220 5.03 -36.39 9.88
C ALA A 220 5.89 -36.34 8.61
N GLY A 221 5.29 -36.49 7.43
CA GLY A 221 6.03 -36.56 6.17
C GLY A 221 6.73 -35.27 5.83
N ALA A 222 7.99 -35.35 5.42
CA ALA A 222 8.82 -34.21 5.06
C ALA A 222 9.25 -34.26 3.59
N LEU A 223 9.34 -33.09 2.97
CA LEU A 223 9.91 -32.90 1.64
C LEU A 223 11.26 -32.17 1.77
N VAL A 224 12.30 -32.71 1.14
CA VAL A 224 13.64 -32.12 1.17
C VAL A 224 14.17 -31.96 -0.25
N VAL A 225 14.57 -30.74 -0.59
CA VAL A 225 15.24 -30.42 -1.86
C VAL A 225 16.64 -29.91 -1.56
N ASN A 226 17.64 -30.75 -1.82
CA ASN A 226 19.03 -30.40 -1.54
C ASN A 226 19.54 -29.28 -2.45
N SER A 227 20.54 -28.53 -1.96
CA SER A 227 21.23 -27.51 -2.75
C SER A 227 21.99 -28.12 -3.94
N GLY A 228 22.02 -27.42 -5.08
CA GLY A 228 23.17 -27.55 -6.00
C GLY A 228 22.92 -28.05 -7.41
N GLY A 229 21.93 -27.51 -8.15
CA GLY A 229 21.92 -27.72 -9.60
C GLY A 229 20.81 -27.08 -10.43
N GLY A 230 19.75 -26.54 -9.83
CA GLY A 230 18.55 -26.09 -10.55
C GLY A 230 17.55 -27.20 -10.88
N ASN A 231 17.92 -28.48 -10.70
CA ASN A 231 16.98 -29.61 -10.74
C ASN A 231 16.21 -29.71 -9.41
N GLY A 232 14.95 -30.14 -9.48
CA GLY A 232 14.01 -30.04 -8.36
C GLY A 232 13.37 -31.34 -7.90
N LEU A 233 12.52 -31.20 -6.87
CA LEU A 233 11.50 -32.17 -6.54
C LEU A 233 10.23 -31.79 -7.29
N VAL A 234 9.80 -32.64 -8.22
CA VAL A 234 8.69 -32.33 -9.13
C VAL A 234 7.56 -33.34 -8.96
N PHE A 235 6.34 -32.85 -8.82
CA PHE A 235 5.13 -33.67 -8.75
C PHE A 235 4.21 -33.37 -9.94
N TYR A 236 3.71 -34.41 -10.59
CA TYR A 236 2.67 -34.32 -11.61
C TYR A 236 1.44 -35.11 -11.19
N GLY A 237 0.26 -34.48 -11.22
CA GLY A 237 -0.97 -35.17 -10.87
C GLY A 237 -2.26 -34.35 -10.93
N ASP A 238 -3.29 -34.88 -10.26
CA ASP A 238 -4.60 -34.24 -10.14
C ASP A 238 -4.69 -33.40 -8.86
N GLN A 239 -4.50 -34.02 -7.69
CA GLN A 239 -4.60 -33.37 -6.38
C GLN A 239 -3.91 -34.17 -5.26
N LEU A 240 -3.73 -33.52 -4.12
CA LEU A 240 -3.36 -34.15 -2.85
C LEU A 240 -4.56 -34.84 -2.18
N THR A 241 -4.28 -35.73 -1.24
CA THR A 241 -5.30 -36.42 -0.44
C THR A 241 -6.00 -35.45 0.51
N ASP A 242 -5.22 -34.55 1.11
CA ASP A 242 -5.62 -33.48 2.02
C ASP A 242 -4.67 -32.28 1.86
N SER A 243 -4.77 -31.29 2.76
CA SER A 243 -3.84 -30.15 2.76
C SER A 243 -2.54 -30.57 3.43
N PHE A 244 -1.42 -30.28 2.77
CA PHE A 244 -0.10 -30.47 3.36
C PHE A 244 -0.01 -29.70 4.69
N SER A 245 0.60 -30.30 5.70
CA SER A 245 0.59 -29.81 7.09
C SER A 245 1.88 -30.12 7.86
N SER A 246 2.99 -30.25 7.12
CA SER A 246 4.31 -30.64 7.66
C SER A 246 5.43 -29.77 7.06
N SER A 247 6.68 -30.24 7.06
CA SER A 247 7.87 -29.47 6.70
C SER A 247 8.34 -29.70 5.26
N ILE A 248 8.62 -28.60 4.57
CA ILE A 248 9.40 -28.54 3.33
C ILE A 248 10.73 -27.85 3.65
N THR A 249 11.84 -28.47 3.29
CA THR A 249 13.18 -27.86 3.42
C THR A 249 13.85 -27.77 2.07
N MET A 250 14.35 -26.59 1.73
CA MET A 250 14.98 -26.28 0.46
C MET A 250 16.36 -25.65 0.69
N GLY A 251 17.39 -26.20 0.05
CA GLY A 251 18.71 -25.56 -0.03
C GLY A 251 18.74 -24.49 -1.12
N SER A 252 19.83 -23.71 -1.19
CA SER A 252 19.99 -22.71 -2.26
C SER A 252 20.02 -23.33 -3.66
N ASN A 253 19.52 -22.61 -4.67
CA ASN A 253 19.43 -23.06 -6.07
C ASN A 253 18.70 -24.41 -6.22
N SER A 254 17.56 -24.52 -5.54
CA SER A 254 16.64 -25.66 -5.59
C SER A 254 15.31 -25.30 -6.24
N LEU A 255 14.59 -26.31 -6.74
CA LEU A 255 13.27 -26.17 -7.33
C LEU A 255 12.29 -27.13 -6.64
N LEU A 256 11.16 -26.62 -6.20
CA LEU A 256 9.99 -27.41 -5.84
C LEU A 256 8.89 -27.09 -6.83
N GLU A 257 8.43 -28.08 -7.59
CA GLU A 257 7.41 -27.87 -8.61
C GLU A 257 6.23 -28.82 -8.37
N MET A 258 5.03 -28.27 -8.17
CA MET A 258 3.82 -29.04 -7.91
C MET A 258 2.76 -28.78 -8.98
N ASN A 259 2.67 -29.68 -9.95
CA ASN A 259 1.74 -29.60 -11.08
C ASN A 259 0.47 -30.41 -10.81
N PHE A 260 -0.48 -29.82 -10.09
CA PHE A 260 -1.79 -30.40 -9.76
C PHE A 260 -2.91 -29.63 -10.46
N THR A 261 -3.81 -30.34 -11.14
CA THR A 261 -4.84 -29.75 -12.02
C THR A 261 -5.72 -28.69 -11.34
N GLY A 262 -5.97 -28.81 -10.03
CA GLY A 262 -6.75 -27.85 -9.23
C GLY A 262 -5.92 -26.95 -8.30
N GLY A 263 -4.59 -26.95 -8.42
CA GLY A 263 -3.71 -26.43 -7.39
C GLY A 263 -3.63 -27.35 -6.16
N TRP A 264 -2.99 -26.86 -5.10
CA TRP A 264 -2.83 -27.58 -3.85
C TRP A 264 -2.92 -26.62 -2.65
N SER A 265 -2.93 -27.16 -1.44
CA SER A 265 -3.11 -26.35 -0.23
C SER A 265 -2.16 -26.80 0.87
N ALA A 266 -1.58 -25.83 1.57
CA ALA A 266 -0.75 -25.99 2.74
C ALA A 266 -1.47 -25.34 3.94
N GLY A 267 -1.86 -26.16 4.92
CA GLY A 267 -2.53 -25.71 6.13
C GLY A 267 -1.59 -24.96 7.09
N SER A 268 -2.13 -24.55 8.24
CA SER A 268 -1.40 -23.73 9.21
C SER A 268 -0.33 -24.45 10.02
N ALA A 269 -0.23 -25.76 9.90
CA ALA A 269 0.86 -26.54 10.48
C ALA A 269 2.04 -26.71 9.51
N SER A 270 1.91 -26.26 8.27
CA SER A 270 2.98 -26.34 7.27
C SER A 270 4.11 -25.39 7.58
N SER A 271 5.32 -25.82 7.27
CA SER A 271 6.50 -24.95 7.23
C SER A 271 7.27 -25.13 5.93
N LEU A 272 7.78 -24.02 5.39
CA LEU A 272 8.73 -24.00 4.29
C LEU A 272 9.98 -23.26 4.75
N LEU A 273 11.09 -23.98 4.85
CA LEU A 273 12.39 -23.43 5.22
C LEU A 273 13.31 -23.40 4.01
N VAL A 274 13.85 -22.22 3.70
CA VAL A 274 14.93 -22.03 2.72
C VAL A 274 16.21 -21.62 3.44
N VAL A 275 17.29 -22.37 3.20
CA VAL A 275 18.62 -22.07 3.75
C VAL A 275 19.59 -21.61 2.65
N GLY A 276 19.97 -20.33 2.74
CA GLY A 276 20.96 -19.64 1.93
C GLY A 276 22.39 -20.10 2.19
N ALA A 277 23.18 -20.19 1.12
CA ALA A 277 24.59 -20.55 1.15
C ALA A 277 25.40 -19.70 0.15
N GLY A 278 25.63 -18.45 0.52
CA GLY A 278 26.39 -17.46 -0.26
C GLY A 278 25.61 -17.00 -1.50
N ASN A 279 26.32 -16.60 -2.55
CA ASN A 279 25.71 -16.01 -3.75
C ASN A 279 25.06 -17.01 -4.73
N LEU A 280 24.60 -18.17 -4.25
CA LEU A 280 23.95 -19.18 -5.09
C LEU A 280 22.57 -18.71 -5.58
N PRO A 281 22.14 -19.05 -6.81
CA PRO A 281 20.85 -18.63 -7.36
C PRO A 281 19.65 -18.88 -6.44
N THR A 282 18.58 -18.13 -6.69
CA THR A 282 17.32 -18.20 -5.94
C THR A 282 16.70 -19.60 -5.97
N SER A 283 16.12 -20.01 -4.84
CA SER A 283 15.31 -21.22 -4.76
C SER A 283 13.88 -20.92 -5.21
N ILE A 284 13.26 -21.82 -5.97
CA ILE A 284 12.00 -21.55 -6.67
C ILE A 284 10.92 -22.53 -6.23
N VAL A 285 9.73 -22.01 -5.92
CA VAL A 285 8.48 -22.77 -5.84
C VAL A 285 7.64 -22.45 -7.06
N ASP A 286 7.32 -23.46 -7.86
CA ASP A 286 6.64 -23.33 -9.15
C ASP A 286 5.52 -24.38 -9.32
N GLY A 287 4.78 -24.28 -10.42
CA GLY A 287 3.71 -25.19 -10.81
C GLY A 287 2.33 -24.55 -10.68
N SER A 288 1.39 -25.30 -10.12
CA SER A 288 -0.02 -24.88 -9.99
C SER A 288 -0.25 -24.01 -8.76
N HIS A 289 -1.36 -23.27 -8.76
CA HIS A 289 -1.78 -22.37 -7.66
C HIS A 289 -1.68 -23.04 -6.28
N VAL A 290 -1.14 -22.31 -5.30
CA VAL A 290 -1.03 -22.78 -3.91
C VAL A 290 -1.84 -21.89 -2.95
N ASN A 291 -2.71 -22.51 -2.15
CA ASN A 291 -3.29 -21.85 -0.98
C ASN A 291 -2.39 -22.12 0.23
N TRP A 292 -1.67 -21.11 0.71
CA TRP A 292 -0.72 -21.23 1.81
C TRP A 292 -1.28 -20.61 3.09
N SER A 293 -1.10 -21.26 4.24
CA SER A 293 -1.52 -20.72 5.54
C SER A 293 -0.56 -21.05 6.69
N GLY A 294 0.67 -21.50 6.37
CA GLY A 294 1.69 -21.90 7.34
C GLY A 294 2.87 -20.93 7.40
N GLU A 295 4.00 -21.41 7.92
CA GLU A 295 5.23 -20.63 8.11
C GLU A 295 6.15 -20.70 6.89
N VAL A 296 6.69 -19.56 6.44
CA VAL A 296 7.74 -19.46 5.42
C VAL A 296 8.96 -18.78 6.04
N ASP A 297 10.06 -19.49 6.12
CA ASP A 297 11.32 -18.99 6.66
C ASP A 297 12.38 -18.92 5.57
N VAL A 298 12.94 -17.74 5.35
CA VAL A 298 14.14 -17.54 4.52
C VAL A 298 15.28 -17.12 5.44
N THR A 299 16.32 -17.96 5.49
CA THR A 299 17.46 -17.80 6.40
C THR A 299 18.78 -18.16 5.73
N GLY A 300 19.90 -17.87 6.36
CA GLY A 300 21.23 -18.36 6.00
C GLY A 300 22.17 -17.23 5.59
N ASP A 301 23.14 -17.56 4.74
CA ASP A 301 24.02 -16.57 4.10
C ASP A 301 23.40 -16.20 2.74
N HIS A 302 22.70 -15.07 2.65
CA HIS A 302 21.98 -14.60 1.46
C HIS A 302 20.92 -15.61 0.93
N GLY A 303 20.04 -16.05 1.83
CA GLY A 303 18.86 -16.85 1.52
C GLY A 303 17.93 -16.13 0.54
N ARG A 304 17.50 -16.86 -0.49
CA ARG A 304 16.60 -16.34 -1.53
C ARG A 304 15.55 -17.36 -1.89
N LEU A 305 14.28 -16.98 -1.75
CA LEU A 305 13.11 -17.75 -2.16
C LEU A 305 12.25 -16.93 -3.12
N ARG A 306 11.81 -17.56 -4.19
CA ARG A 306 10.87 -16.99 -5.15
C ARG A 306 9.71 -17.95 -5.42
N PHE A 307 8.49 -17.45 -5.31
CA PHE A 307 7.28 -18.12 -5.80
C PHE A 307 6.99 -17.65 -7.22
N ASP A 308 7.17 -18.55 -8.19
CA ASP A 308 6.73 -18.36 -9.58
C ASP A 308 5.29 -18.84 -9.78
N ALA A 309 4.82 -19.78 -8.95
CA ALA A 309 3.41 -20.17 -8.89
C ALA A 309 2.52 -19.03 -8.35
N ASP A 310 1.25 -19.03 -8.76
CA ASP A 310 0.22 -18.19 -8.13
C ASP A 310 -0.02 -18.62 -6.68
N VAL A 311 -0.24 -17.66 -5.78
CA VAL A 311 -0.33 -17.92 -4.33
C VAL A 311 -1.52 -17.18 -3.70
N THR A 312 -2.31 -17.88 -2.89
CA THR A 312 -3.18 -17.25 -1.90
C THR A 312 -2.56 -17.41 -0.51
N LEU A 313 -2.18 -16.30 0.13
CA LEU A 313 -1.65 -16.24 1.49
C LEU A 313 -2.82 -16.03 2.47
N GLY A 314 -3.19 -17.08 3.19
CA GLY A 314 -4.26 -17.08 4.18
C GLY A 314 -3.87 -16.35 5.47
N ALA A 315 -4.86 -16.03 6.31
CA ALA A 315 -4.68 -15.23 7.52
C ALA A 315 -3.74 -15.83 8.59
N ALA A 316 -3.43 -17.13 8.52
CA ALA A 316 -2.50 -17.80 9.42
C ALA A 316 -1.05 -17.84 8.89
N THR A 317 -0.80 -17.27 7.70
CA THR A 317 0.54 -17.19 7.12
C THR A 317 1.47 -16.42 8.04
N VAL A 318 2.66 -16.96 8.28
CA VAL A 318 3.76 -16.26 8.92
C VAL A 318 4.95 -16.32 7.98
N ALA A 319 5.52 -15.19 7.60
CA ALA A 319 6.73 -15.15 6.78
C ALA A 319 7.85 -14.47 7.56
N ASN A 320 8.97 -15.16 7.77
CA ASN A 320 10.15 -14.60 8.42
C ASN A 320 11.30 -14.53 7.41
N VAL A 321 11.84 -13.33 7.19
CA VAL A 321 12.98 -13.09 6.30
C VAL A 321 14.13 -12.53 7.13
N ASN A 322 15.19 -13.31 7.25
CA ASN A 322 16.36 -12.95 8.05
C ASN A 322 17.24 -11.89 7.38
N ALA A 323 18.28 -11.47 8.10
CA ALA A 323 19.07 -10.31 7.70
C ALA A 323 19.72 -10.53 6.33
N ASP A 324 19.57 -9.54 5.45
CA ASP A 324 20.09 -9.55 4.07
C ASP A 324 19.52 -10.67 3.15
N ASP A 325 18.42 -11.33 3.57
CA ASP A 325 17.73 -12.37 2.80
C ASP A 325 16.54 -11.81 1.98
N GLU A 326 16.06 -12.57 0.99
CA GLU A 326 15.01 -12.13 0.06
C GLU A 326 13.88 -13.17 -0.09
N LEU A 327 12.64 -12.71 0.02
CA LEU A 327 11.43 -13.43 -0.35
C LEU A 327 10.71 -12.68 -1.47
N GLU A 328 10.49 -13.34 -2.60
CA GLU A 328 9.79 -12.79 -3.75
C GLU A 328 8.55 -13.60 -4.12
N PHE A 329 7.45 -12.92 -4.39
CA PHE A 329 6.26 -13.47 -5.03
C PHE A 329 6.12 -12.85 -6.42
N ALA A 330 6.34 -13.68 -7.44
CA ALA A 330 6.32 -13.25 -8.82
C ALA A 330 5.12 -13.76 -9.61
N GLY A 331 4.52 -14.87 -9.18
CA GLY A 331 3.16 -15.26 -9.60
C GLY A 331 2.10 -14.32 -9.03
N ALA A 332 0.87 -14.44 -9.53
CA ALA A 332 -0.24 -13.65 -9.01
C ALA A 332 -0.49 -14.01 -7.54
N THR A 333 -0.61 -13.00 -6.68
CA THR A 333 -0.68 -13.18 -5.23
C THR A 333 -1.95 -12.57 -4.64
N GLU A 334 -2.69 -13.33 -3.84
CA GLU A 334 -3.78 -12.81 -3.00
C GLU A 334 -3.38 -12.88 -1.52
N ILE A 335 -3.30 -11.74 -0.84
CA ILE A 335 -2.95 -11.62 0.57
C ILE A 335 -4.22 -11.43 1.38
N GLN A 336 -4.70 -12.48 2.07
CA GLN A 336 -5.90 -12.42 2.92
C GLN A 336 -5.61 -11.97 4.36
N GLY A 337 -4.33 -11.99 4.77
CA GLY A 337 -3.86 -11.65 6.11
C GLY A 337 -2.47 -12.24 6.35
N GLY A 338 -2.11 -12.43 7.61
CA GLY A 338 -0.82 -13.01 8.02
C GLY A 338 0.16 -11.98 8.56
N ASP A 339 1.25 -12.49 9.13
CA ASP A 339 2.33 -11.71 9.73
C ASP A 339 3.63 -11.87 8.92
N TYR A 340 4.22 -10.76 8.49
CA TYR A 340 5.40 -10.73 7.63
C TYR A 340 6.52 -9.98 8.35
N ASN A 341 7.54 -10.70 8.82
CA ASN A 341 8.60 -10.22 9.68
C ASN A 341 9.93 -10.13 8.91
N LEU A 342 10.46 -8.92 8.76
CA LEU A 342 11.68 -8.65 8.01
C LEU A 342 12.76 -8.08 8.93
N ALA A 343 13.91 -8.76 8.96
CA ALA A 343 15.10 -8.26 9.64
C ALA A 343 15.76 -7.08 8.89
N THR A 344 16.85 -6.56 9.45
CA THR A 344 17.69 -5.55 8.79
C THR A 344 18.21 -6.06 7.44
N GLY A 345 18.10 -5.26 6.38
CA GLY A 345 18.54 -5.63 5.03
C GLY A 345 17.64 -6.63 4.29
N ALA A 346 16.63 -7.20 4.95
CA ALA A 346 15.72 -8.15 4.34
C ALA A 346 14.79 -7.50 3.30
N GLU A 347 14.47 -8.21 2.22
CA GLU A 347 13.55 -7.73 1.19
C GLU A 347 12.36 -8.70 1.01
N LEU A 348 11.14 -8.17 1.08
CA LEU A 348 9.92 -8.85 0.67
C LEU A 348 9.36 -8.14 -0.56
N ARG A 349 9.18 -8.88 -1.65
CA ARG A 349 8.85 -8.29 -2.95
C ARG A 349 7.67 -8.99 -3.61
N PHE A 350 6.67 -8.22 -4.00
CA PHE A 350 5.58 -8.68 -4.86
C PHE A 350 5.81 -8.08 -6.25
N THR A 351 6.34 -8.88 -7.18
CA THR A 351 6.65 -8.45 -8.55
C THR A 351 5.57 -8.85 -9.56
N GLY A 352 4.76 -9.88 -9.24
CA GLY A 352 3.54 -10.21 -9.95
C GLY A 352 2.35 -9.33 -9.55
N ASP A 353 1.19 -9.58 -10.17
CA ASP A 353 -0.07 -8.94 -9.76
C ASP A 353 -0.40 -9.31 -8.31
N VAL A 354 -0.76 -8.34 -7.48
CA VAL A 354 -1.04 -8.57 -6.06
C VAL A 354 -2.39 -7.97 -5.65
N THR A 355 -3.22 -8.77 -4.97
CA THR A 355 -4.40 -8.29 -4.25
C THR A 355 -4.09 -8.30 -2.76
N VAL A 356 -4.07 -7.12 -2.14
CA VAL A 356 -3.84 -6.94 -0.71
C VAL A 356 -5.18 -6.77 -0.02
N ALA A 357 -5.63 -7.82 0.68
CA ALA A 357 -6.89 -7.84 1.44
C ALA A 357 -6.69 -7.66 2.97
N GLY A 358 -5.46 -7.81 3.44
CA GLY A 358 -5.06 -7.62 4.83
C GLY A 358 -3.58 -7.89 5.06
N GLY A 359 -3.19 -8.01 6.33
CA GLY A 359 -1.85 -8.44 6.75
C GLY A 359 -1.10 -7.40 7.58
N THR A 360 -0.15 -7.90 8.37
CA THR A 360 0.77 -7.08 9.17
C THR A 360 2.19 -7.28 8.65
N PHE A 361 2.79 -6.23 8.13
CA PHE A 361 4.14 -6.23 7.62
C PHE A 361 5.03 -5.42 8.55
N SER A 362 6.08 -6.04 9.08
CA SER A 362 6.96 -5.46 10.08
C SER A 362 8.41 -5.56 9.62
N THR A 363 9.08 -4.43 9.46
CA THR A 363 10.53 -4.39 9.24
C THR A 363 11.25 -3.92 10.50
N ALA A 364 12.59 -4.05 10.55
CA ALA A 364 13.40 -3.63 11.69
C ALA A 364 13.32 -2.12 12.04
N GLY A 365 12.68 -1.30 11.19
CA GLY A 365 12.44 0.13 11.42
C GLY A 365 12.50 0.92 10.10
N VAL A 366 12.69 2.25 10.18
CA VAL A 366 12.72 3.15 9.01
C VAL A 366 14.12 3.59 8.55
N ALA A 367 15.19 2.99 9.11
CA ALA A 367 16.56 3.32 8.67
C ALA A 367 16.84 2.79 7.25
N ASN A 368 17.76 3.44 6.51
CA ASN A 368 18.08 3.05 5.14
C ASN A 368 18.55 1.60 4.97
N ASN A 369 19.11 1.00 6.02
CA ASN A 369 19.54 -0.40 6.06
C ASN A 369 18.51 -1.34 6.72
N SER A 370 17.38 -0.83 7.22
CA SER A 370 16.27 -1.70 7.63
C SER A 370 15.72 -2.47 6.44
N GLY A 371 15.05 -3.60 6.70
CA GLY A 371 14.34 -4.33 5.66
C GLY A 371 13.20 -3.53 5.05
N ARG A 372 12.68 -4.02 3.92
CA ARG A 372 11.67 -3.33 3.10
C ARG A 372 10.65 -4.29 2.51
N VAL A 373 9.39 -3.85 2.52
CA VAL A 373 8.31 -4.47 1.75
C VAL A 373 8.05 -3.68 0.47
N SER A 374 7.96 -4.37 -0.67
CA SER A 374 7.85 -3.75 -1.99
C SER A 374 6.72 -4.35 -2.80
N PHE A 375 5.71 -3.54 -3.14
CA PHE A 375 4.67 -3.88 -4.11
C PHE A 375 5.08 -3.28 -5.47
N LEU A 376 5.72 -4.10 -6.30
CA LEU A 376 6.37 -3.67 -7.56
C LEU A 376 5.54 -3.98 -8.80
N GLY A 377 4.71 -5.02 -8.74
CA GLY A 377 3.70 -5.32 -9.76
C GLY A 377 2.40 -4.54 -9.55
N PRO A 378 1.44 -4.62 -10.49
CA PRO A 378 0.11 -4.06 -10.31
C PRO A 378 -0.53 -4.53 -9.00
N SER A 379 -1.04 -3.59 -8.21
CA SER A 379 -1.60 -3.88 -6.89
C SER A 379 -3.07 -3.50 -6.81
N THR A 380 -3.88 -4.34 -6.18
CA THR A 380 -5.28 -4.07 -5.84
C THR A 380 -5.44 -4.10 -4.33
N TRP A 381 -6.01 -3.05 -3.76
CA TRP A 381 -6.10 -2.84 -2.32
C TRP A 381 -7.55 -2.90 -1.84
N GLN A 382 -7.80 -3.74 -0.85
CA GLN A 382 -9.08 -3.91 -0.17
C GLN A 382 -8.85 -4.21 1.31
N GLY A 383 -9.60 -3.64 2.25
CA GLY A 383 -9.45 -3.97 3.67
C GLY A 383 -8.30 -3.26 4.40
N ALA A 384 -7.88 -3.82 5.55
CA ALA A 384 -6.99 -3.14 6.50
C ALA A 384 -5.58 -3.75 6.49
N VAL A 385 -4.57 -2.93 6.31
CA VAL A 385 -3.16 -3.35 6.20
C VAL A 385 -2.30 -2.53 7.15
N THR A 386 -1.36 -3.18 7.83
CA THR A 386 -0.36 -2.52 8.66
C THR A 386 1.02 -2.68 8.03
N LEU A 387 1.73 -1.56 7.83
CA LEU A 387 3.06 -1.48 7.24
C LEU A 387 4.03 -0.79 8.22
N SER A 388 4.45 -1.52 9.26
CA SER A 388 5.42 -1.03 10.25
C SER A 388 6.85 -1.09 9.70
N GLY A 389 7.55 0.04 9.70
CA GLY A 389 8.85 0.21 9.05
C GLY A 389 8.72 0.74 7.63
N ARG A 390 9.50 0.16 6.69
CA ARG A 390 9.63 0.67 5.31
C ARG A 390 8.82 -0.15 4.34
N SER A 391 7.98 0.54 3.57
CA SER A 391 7.21 -0.05 2.49
C SER A 391 7.22 0.87 1.26
N ARG A 392 7.04 0.28 0.08
CA ARG A 392 6.91 1.04 -1.17
C ARG A 392 5.90 0.42 -2.12
N VAL A 393 5.27 1.28 -2.91
CA VAL A 393 4.45 0.90 -4.07
C VAL A 393 5.09 1.45 -5.33
N ALA A 394 5.11 0.64 -6.38
CA ALA A 394 5.48 1.07 -7.71
C ALA A 394 4.46 0.55 -8.72
N GLY A 395 4.20 1.34 -9.77
CA GLY A 395 3.31 0.92 -10.86
C GLY A 395 1.85 1.34 -10.64
N MET A 396 0.90 0.46 -10.96
CA MET A 396 -0.53 0.75 -10.84
C MET A 396 -1.06 0.22 -9.50
N ALA A 397 -1.73 1.08 -8.73
CA ALA A 397 -2.41 0.74 -7.48
C ALA A 397 -3.91 1.05 -7.60
N ILE A 398 -4.75 0.03 -7.48
CA ILE A 398 -6.21 0.14 -7.61
C ILE A 398 -6.83 -0.05 -6.23
N VAL A 399 -7.69 0.86 -5.79
CA VAL A 399 -8.48 0.70 -4.56
C VAL A 399 -9.87 0.20 -4.94
N SER A 400 -10.10 -1.11 -4.81
CA SER A 400 -11.35 -1.75 -5.27
C SER A 400 -12.45 -1.78 -4.21
N ALA A 401 -12.09 -1.67 -2.93
CA ALA A 401 -13.01 -1.64 -1.79
C ALA A 401 -12.49 -0.70 -0.70
N ALA A 402 -13.25 -0.54 0.40
CA ALA A 402 -12.80 0.29 1.52
C ALA A 402 -11.47 -0.23 2.06
N THR A 403 -10.46 0.65 2.09
CA THR A 403 -9.08 0.31 2.44
C THR A 403 -8.55 1.25 3.50
N THR A 404 -7.86 0.70 4.51
CA THR A 404 -7.10 1.47 5.49
C THR A 404 -5.67 0.95 5.53
N ILE A 405 -4.70 1.83 5.36
CA ILE A 405 -3.28 1.54 5.45
C ILE A 405 -2.75 2.31 6.66
N ASP A 406 -2.29 1.60 7.68
CA ASP A 406 -1.57 2.16 8.82
C ASP A 406 -0.08 1.88 8.61
N ALA A 407 0.75 2.91 8.50
CA ALA A 407 2.16 2.77 8.12
C ALA A 407 3.09 3.70 8.91
N ASP A 408 4.37 3.35 8.98
CA ASP A 408 5.40 4.28 9.42
C ASP A 408 5.88 5.09 8.19
N GLN A 409 6.76 4.51 7.37
CA GLN A 409 7.21 5.08 6.09
C GLN A 409 6.62 4.28 4.91
N PHE A 410 5.68 4.90 4.20
CA PHE A 410 4.98 4.31 3.06
C PHE A 410 5.25 5.10 1.79
N ASP A 411 6.30 4.72 1.05
CA ASP A 411 6.62 5.32 -0.25
C ASP A 411 5.49 5.01 -1.26
N MET A 412 4.62 5.99 -1.49
CA MET A 412 3.38 5.84 -2.25
C MET A 412 3.59 5.90 -3.76
N ASP A 413 4.69 6.47 -4.25
CA ASP A 413 4.93 6.67 -5.67
C ASP A 413 6.20 6.03 -6.21
N GLY A 414 6.99 5.41 -5.35
CA GLY A 414 8.21 4.71 -5.67
C GLY A 414 9.32 5.67 -6.08
N ALA A 415 10.55 5.16 -6.14
CA ALA A 415 11.73 5.94 -6.51
C ALA A 415 11.68 6.69 -7.87
N GLY A 416 10.72 6.36 -8.75
CA GLY A 416 10.54 7.00 -10.05
C GLY A 416 9.46 8.10 -10.08
N GLY A 417 8.60 8.19 -9.06
CA GLY A 417 7.49 9.14 -9.01
C GLY A 417 6.47 8.99 -10.16
N THR A 418 6.30 7.80 -10.73
CA THR A 418 5.41 7.55 -11.89
C THR A 418 4.22 6.63 -11.56
N THR A 419 4.05 6.28 -10.29
CA THR A 419 2.98 5.39 -9.84
C THR A 419 1.60 6.03 -10.04
N ILE A 420 0.61 5.20 -10.33
CA ILE A 420 -0.77 5.62 -10.55
C ILE A 420 -1.64 5.00 -9.46
N TRP A 421 -2.36 5.84 -8.70
CA TRP A 421 -3.38 5.41 -7.76
C TRP A 421 -4.77 5.65 -8.36
N ASP A 422 -5.49 4.57 -8.65
CA ASP A 422 -6.90 4.58 -9.08
C ASP A 422 -7.80 4.28 -7.86
N VAL A 423 -8.36 5.33 -7.28
CA VAL A 423 -9.09 5.30 -6.01
C VAL A 423 -10.60 5.17 -6.28
N ASN A 424 -11.06 3.93 -6.52
CA ASN A 424 -12.47 3.60 -6.81
C ASN A 424 -13.36 3.38 -5.57
N ALA A 425 -12.77 3.42 -4.37
CA ALA A 425 -13.45 3.27 -3.09
C ALA A 425 -12.78 4.15 -2.00
N ALA A 426 -13.25 4.06 -0.76
CA ALA A 426 -12.68 4.84 0.34
C ALA A 426 -11.27 4.33 0.68
N LEU A 427 -10.25 5.16 0.51
CA LEU A 427 -8.87 4.92 0.92
C LEU A 427 -8.52 5.84 2.10
N THR A 428 -8.09 5.25 3.22
CA THR A 428 -7.49 5.97 4.33
C THR A 428 -6.04 5.53 4.48
N VAL A 429 -5.11 6.48 4.47
CA VAL A 429 -3.68 6.26 4.73
C VAL A 429 -3.33 7.04 5.98
N ASN A 430 -2.89 6.34 7.02
CA ASN A 430 -2.33 6.93 8.23
C ASN A 430 -0.83 6.61 8.22
N ALA A 431 0.03 7.60 8.03
CA ALA A 431 1.46 7.39 7.88
C ALA A 431 2.28 8.45 8.65
N ASP A 432 3.49 8.11 9.09
CA ASP A 432 4.45 9.14 9.51
C ASP A 432 4.98 9.88 8.27
N GLN A 433 5.26 9.13 7.20
CA GLN A 433 5.74 9.64 5.92
C GLN A 433 5.15 8.88 4.73
N ILE A 434 4.91 9.59 3.63
CA ILE A 434 4.39 9.01 2.36
C ILE A 434 5.44 8.86 1.26
N ASP A 435 6.67 9.25 1.56
CA ASP A 435 7.85 9.12 0.70
C ASP A 435 9.08 8.91 1.59
N GLU A 436 10.16 8.35 1.03
CA GLU A 436 11.39 8.09 1.76
C GLU A 436 12.13 9.35 2.24
N ALA A 437 11.95 10.49 1.56
CA ALA A 437 12.73 11.69 1.77
C ALA A 437 11.90 12.91 2.17
N ASP A 438 10.74 13.16 1.54
CA ASP A 438 10.14 14.51 1.57
C ASP A 438 8.60 14.58 1.53
N ASN A 439 7.89 13.47 1.77
CA ASN A 439 6.42 13.40 1.68
C ASN A 439 5.85 13.89 0.33
N GLN A 440 6.65 13.79 -0.74
CA GLN A 440 6.24 14.17 -2.07
C GLN A 440 5.61 12.99 -2.81
N PHE A 441 4.58 13.27 -3.59
CA PHE A 441 3.97 12.35 -4.54
C PHE A 441 4.02 12.97 -5.94
N GLY A 442 4.85 12.42 -6.83
CA GLY A 442 5.04 12.84 -8.22
C GLY A 442 4.18 12.11 -9.25
N GLY A 443 3.49 11.04 -8.84
CA GLY A 443 2.69 10.18 -9.72
C GLY A 443 1.34 10.75 -10.14
N ALA A 444 0.40 9.89 -10.53
CA ALA A 444 -0.99 10.28 -10.78
C ALA A 444 -1.93 9.70 -9.72
N ILE A 445 -2.88 10.50 -9.23
CA ILE A 445 -3.98 10.05 -8.39
C ILE A 445 -5.27 10.34 -9.13
N GLU A 446 -6.03 9.29 -9.44
CA GLU A 446 -7.40 9.40 -9.91
C GLU A 446 -8.34 9.06 -8.75
N VAL A 447 -9.24 9.98 -8.40
CA VAL A 447 -10.32 9.72 -7.45
C VAL A 447 -11.65 9.81 -8.17
N SER A 448 -12.06 8.68 -8.71
CA SER A 448 -13.29 8.53 -9.50
C SER A 448 -14.13 7.34 -8.98
N GLY A 449 -15.27 7.08 -9.61
CA GLY A 449 -16.15 5.97 -9.23
C GLY A 449 -17.23 6.31 -8.19
N SER A 450 -17.38 5.47 -7.16
CA SER A 450 -18.52 5.48 -6.24
C SER A 450 -18.70 6.80 -5.46
N PRO A 451 -19.90 7.06 -4.89
CA PRO A 451 -20.12 8.14 -3.92
C PRO A 451 -19.15 8.14 -2.72
N THR A 452 -18.59 6.99 -2.39
CA THR A 452 -17.68 6.80 -1.26
C THR A 452 -16.19 6.89 -1.64
N SER A 453 -15.85 6.95 -2.93
CA SER A 453 -14.46 7.08 -3.37
C SER A 453 -13.84 8.36 -2.81
N ARG A 454 -12.77 8.21 -2.04
CA ARG A 454 -12.10 9.33 -1.37
C ARG A 454 -10.71 8.88 -0.94
N LEU A 455 -9.71 9.73 -1.16
CA LEU A 455 -8.42 9.62 -0.49
C LEU A 455 -8.45 10.46 0.79
N THR A 456 -8.18 9.81 1.93
CA THR A 456 -7.98 10.46 3.23
C THR A 456 -6.55 10.17 3.66
N LEU A 457 -5.67 11.17 3.65
CA LEU A 457 -4.25 11.00 3.94
C LEU A 457 -3.91 11.76 5.23
N ASN A 458 -3.59 11.03 6.29
CA ASN A 458 -3.29 11.57 7.62
C ASN A 458 -1.81 11.34 7.92
N LEU A 459 -1.06 12.43 8.02
CA LEU A 459 0.32 12.41 8.54
C LEU A 459 0.29 12.42 10.08
N ALA A 460 1.21 11.71 10.71
CA ALA A 460 1.29 11.62 12.17
C ALA A 460 1.62 12.97 12.84
N ASP A 461 2.42 13.82 12.19
CA ASP A 461 2.60 15.21 12.59
C ASP A 461 1.43 16.06 12.05
N PRO A 462 0.57 16.62 12.92
CA PRO A 462 -0.59 17.40 12.50
C PRO A 462 -0.23 18.71 11.78
N GLU A 463 0.99 19.22 11.95
CA GLU A 463 1.48 20.43 11.28
C GLU A 463 2.18 20.10 9.94
N ALA A 464 2.47 18.83 9.68
CA ALA A 464 3.09 18.41 8.43
C ALA A 464 2.11 18.48 7.26
N ALA A 465 2.68 18.68 6.07
CA ALA A 465 1.98 18.62 4.80
C ALA A 465 2.61 17.55 3.92
N TRP A 466 1.80 16.99 3.02
CA TRP A 466 2.29 16.18 1.90
C TRP A 466 2.21 16.98 0.62
N GLU A 467 3.09 16.66 -0.34
CA GLU A 467 3.26 17.45 -1.55
C GLU A 467 2.78 16.69 -2.78
N MET A 468 1.73 17.20 -3.44
CA MET A 468 1.20 16.62 -4.68
C MET A 468 1.82 17.31 -5.89
N GLN A 469 2.88 16.73 -6.44
CA GLN A 469 3.64 17.27 -7.59
C GLN A 469 3.15 16.77 -8.95
N GLY A 470 2.48 15.61 -8.99
CA GLY A 470 2.01 15.02 -10.22
C GLY A 470 0.59 15.44 -10.63
N THR A 471 -0.19 14.49 -11.15
CA THR A 471 -1.55 14.76 -11.64
C THR A 471 -2.59 14.32 -10.62
N LEU A 472 -3.55 15.19 -10.31
CA LEU A 472 -4.71 14.86 -9.49
C LEU A 472 -6.00 14.99 -10.31
N ASP A 473 -6.57 13.86 -10.69
CA ASP A 473 -7.81 13.77 -11.47
C ASP A 473 -9.00 13.48 -10.54
N LEU A 474 -9.94 14.42 -10.47
CA LEU A 474 -11.09 14.32 -9.59
C LEU A 474 -12.40 14.30 -10.39
N ALA A 475 -13.20 13.27 -10.17
CA ALA A 475 -14.52 13.14 -10.77
C ALA A 475 -15.59 13.01 -9.69
N GLY A 476 -16.64 13.81 -9.76
CA GLY A 476 -17.79 13.77 -8.86
C GLY A 476 -19.09 13.39 -9.59
N GLY A 477 -20.16 14.06 -9.21
CA GLY A 477 -21.44 14.02 -9.90
C GLY A 477 -22.20 15.33 -9.68
N SER A 478 -23.40 15.44 -10.22
CA SER A 478 -24.28 16.60 -10.03
C SER A 478 -25.68 16.10 -9.63
N PRO A 479 -26.37 16.72 -8.65
CA PRO A 479 -26.09 18.04 -8.04
C PRO A 479 -25.30 18.00 -6.71
N LEU A 480 -24.89 16.82 -6.23
CA LEU A 480 -24.20 16.68 -4.94
C LEU A 480 -22.70 16.87 -5.08
N TYR A 481 -22.07 17.49 -4.08
CA TYR A 481 -20.61 17.55 -3.97
C TYR A 481 -20.09 16.27 -3.33
N TYR A 482 -19.10 15.66 -3.98
CA TYR A 482 -18.41 14.49 -3.46
C TYR A 482 -17.05 14.91 -2.90
N THR A 483 -16.82 14.68 -1.60
CA THR A 483 -15.50 14.92 -1.00
C THR A 483 -14.52 13.86 -1.49
N ARG A 484 -13.56 14.27 -2.31
CA ARG A 484 -12.57 13.35 -2.91
C ARG A 484 -11.24 13.33 -2.17
N ILE A 485 -10.87 14.43 -1.51
CA ILE A 485 -9.62 14.55 -0.75
C ILE A 485 -9.93 15.02 0.67
N ALA A 486 -9.30 14.39 1.66
CA ALA A 486 -9.39 14.74 3.08
C ALA A 486 -8.07 14.39 3.82
N GLY A 487 -7.93 14.84 5.06
CA GLY A 487 -6.79 14.54 5.93
C GLY A 487 -5.88 15.75 6.16
N SER A 488 -4.57 15.50 6.29
CA SER A 488 -3.52 16.50 6.51
C SER A 488 -3.41 17.51 5.35
N ARG A 489 -2.73 18.63 5.60
CA ARG A 489 -2.54 19.69 4.59
C ARG A 489 -1.88 19.13 3.33
N MET A 490 -2.42 19.51 2.18
CA MET A 490 -1.85 19.22 0.87
C MET A 490 -1.16 20.47 0.32
N ASN A 491 0.15 20.40 0.12
CA ASN A 491 0.87 21.37 -0.71
C ASN A 491 0.78 20.89 -2.16
N PHE A 492 0.06 21.60 -3.01
CA PHE A 492 -0.21 21.18 -4.37
C PHE A 492 0.73 21.89 -5.33
N GLY A 493 1.59 21.15 -6.02
CA GLY A 493 2.55 21.65 -7.01
C GLY A 493 2.20 21.34 -8.46
N GLY A 494 1.45 20.26 -8.70
CA GLY A 494 1.23 19.69 -10.04
C GLY A 494 0.01 20.21 -10.82
N SER A 495 -0.70 19.30 -11.49
CA SER A 495 -1.89 19.61 -12.31
C SER A 495 -3.14 18.91 -11.77
N MET A 496 -4.16 19.70 -11.43
CA MET A 496 -5.45 19.20 -10.95
C MET A 496 -6.49 19.31 -12.05
N ASN A 497 -7.24 18.24 -12.31
CA ASN A 497 -8.30 18.25 -13.31
C ASN A 497 -9.65 17.90 -12.67
N VAL A 498 -10.66 18.72 -12.94
CA VAL A 498 -12.06 18.45 -12.59
C VAL A 498 -12.89 18.56 -13.87
N THR A 499 -13.54 17.47 -14.27
CA THR A 499 -14.33 17.45 -15.52
C THR A 499 -15.81 17.25 -15.22
N ASP A 500 -16.61 18.27 -15.56
CA ASP A 500 -18.08 18.25 -15.62
C ASP A 500 -18.78 17.62 -14.40
N SER A 501 -18.31 17.97 -13.21
CA SER A 501 -18.80 17.40 -11.95
C SER A 501 -18.55 18.31 -10.74
N ASN A 502 -19.31 18.05 -9.66
CA ASN A 502 -19.15 18.75 -8.39
C ASN A 502 -18.27 17.93 -7.43
N VAL A 503 -17.14 18.50 -7.07
CA VAL A 503 -16.12 17.87 -6.21
C VAL A 503 -15.83 18.78 -5.02
N ALA A 504 -15.57 18.18 -3.86
CA ALA A 504 -15.08 18.89 -2.70
C ALA A 504 -13.71 18.37 -2.22
N ILE A 505 -12.88 19.28 -1.73
CA ILE A 505 -11.65 18.99 -0.97
C ILE A 505 -11.86 19.47 0.46
N ALA A 506 -11.74 18.55 1.41
CA ALA A 506 -11.89 18.82 2.83
C ALA A 506 -10.57 19.16 3.53
N ALA A 507 -9.44 18.68 2.99
CA ALA A 507 -8.11 19.01 3.52
C ALA A 507 -7.80 20.51 3.32
N PRO A 508 -6.99 21.13 4.20
CA PRO A 508 -6.33 22.40 3.89
C PRO A 508 -5.43 22.26 2.68
N VAL A 509 -5.40 23.26 1.80
CA VAL A 509 -4.62 23.23 0.55
C VAL A 509 -3.79 24.49 0.39
N THR A 510 -2.51 24.32 0.07
CA THR A 510 -1.65 25.39 -0.41
C THR A 510 -1.25 25.08 -1.85
N PHE A 511 -1.78 25.82 -2.83
CA PHE A 511 -1.32 25.74 -4.22
C PHE A 511 -0.01 26.50 -4.36
N LEU A 512 1.04 25.79 -4.79
CA LEU A 512 2.38 26.32 -4.96
C LEU A 512 2.50 27.09 -6.29
N SER A 513 3.53 27.94 -6.40
CA SER A 513 3.81 28.65 -7.66
C SER A 513 3.98 27.69 -8.84
N GLY A 514 3.26 27.93 -9.93
CA GLY A 514 3.33 27.14 -11.16
C GLY A 514 2.31 25.99 -11.24
N SER A 515 1.53 25.77 -10.18
CA SER A 515 0.45 24.77 -10.21
C SER A 515 -0.67 25.15 -11.16
N LEU A 516 -1.30 24.12 -11.73
CA LEU A 516 -2.38 24.25 -12.71
C LEU A 516 -3.66 23.60 -12.20
N VAL A 517 -4.77 24.35 -12.18
CA VAL A 517 -6.11 23.84 -11.87
C VAL A 517 -7.00 23.96 -13.10
N ASN A 518 -7.43 22.83 -13.67
CA ASN A 518 -8.24 22.76 -14.89
C ASN A 518 -9.69 22.43 -14.57
N LEU A 519 -10.57 23.42 -14.73
CA LEU A 519 -12.03 23.32 -14.60
C LEU A 519 -12.67 23.37 -15.99
N ALA A 520 -12.30 22.40 -16.84
CA ALA A 520 -12.45 22.50 -18.30
C ALA A 520 -13.88 22.75 -18.81
N ALA A 521 -14.90 22.19 -18.14
CA ALA A 521 -16.30 22.35 -18.51
C ALA A 521 -16.98 23.41 -17.62
N ALA A 522 -18.02 24.07 -18.14
CA ALA A 522 -18.83 25.01 -17.36
C ALA A 522 -19.54 24.33 -16.15
N GLY A 523 -19.73 23.02 -16.20
CA GLY A 523 -20.25 22.20 -15.10
C GLY A 523 -19.19 21.69 -14.12
N SER A 524 -17.90 21.98 -14.34
CA SER A 524 -16.83 21.63 -13.39
C SER A 524 -16.89 22.56 -12.19
N ASP A 525 -17.08 22.00 -10.99
CA ASP A 525 -17.24 22.76 -9.76
C ASP A 525 -16.35 22.17 -8.66
N LEU A 526 -15.38 22.96 -8.19
CA LEU A 526 -14.41 22.57 -7.17
C LEU A 526 -14.62 23.38 -5.90
N ARG A 527 -15.08 22.71 -4.84
CA ARG A 527 -15.34 23.30 -3.52
C ARG A 527 -14.24 23.00 -2.52
N PHE A 528 -13.81 24.02 -1.80
CA PHE A 528 -12.88 23.87 -0.69
C PHE A 528 -13.60 24.06 0.65
N ASN A 529 -13.43 23.08 1.55
CA ASN A 529 -13.91 23.17 2.93
C ASN A 529 -12.76 23.39 3.93
N GLY A 530 -11.50 23.23 3.51
CA GLY A 530 -10.31 23.55 4.30
C GLY A 530 -9.81 24.98 4.07
N GLU A 531 -8.82 25.40 4.84
CA GLU A 531 -8.08 26.64 4.55
C GLU A 531 -7.38 26.50 3.20
N THR A 532 -7.55 27.49 2.33
CA THR A 532 -7.00 27.45 0.97
C THR A 532 -6.09 28.65 0.72
N LEU A 533 -4.85 28.43 0.28
CA LEU A 533 -3.93 29.47 -0.16
C LEU A 533 -3.54 29.21 -1.62
N LEU A 534 -3.73 30.19 -2.51
CA LEU A 534 -3.19 30.17 -3.86
C LEU A 534 -1.99 31.12 -3.92
N GLN A 535 -0.78 30.58 -4.13
CA GLN A 535 0.43 31.38 -4.27
C GLN A 535 0.51 32.10 -5.62
N SER A 536 1.41 33.08 -5.71
CA SER A 536 1.70 33.77 -6.97
C SER A 536 2.08 32.76 -8.05
N GLY A 537 1.53 32.91 -9.25
CA GLY A 537 1.83 32.04 -10.40
C GLY A 537 1.01 30.75 -10.45
N VAL A 538 0.04 30.56 -9.56
CA VAL A 538 -1.02 29.53 -9.75
C VAL A 538 -1.94 29.96 -10.89
N ASP A 539 -2.20 29.02 -11.80
CA ASP A 539 -3.09 29.22 -12.95
C ASP A 539 -4.35 28.36 -12.80
N VAL A 540 -5.52 29.01 -12.74
CA VAL A 540 -6.81 28.33 -12.74
C VAL A 540 -7.46 28.56 -14.11
N ASN A 541 -7.76 27.50 -14.84
CA ASN A 541 -8.22 27.56 -16.23
C ASN A 541 -9.54 26.82 -16.43
N GLY A 542 -10.22 27.10 -17.55
CA GLY A 542 -11.51 26.51 -17.91
C GLY A 542 -12.69 27.44 -17.60
N GLN A 543 -13.92 26.92 -17.71
CA GLN A 543 -15.16 27.70 -17.59
C GLN A 543 -15.94 27.40 -16.31
N GLY A 544 -15.43 26.48 -15.49
CA GLY A 544 -16.06 26.05 -14.25
C GLY A 544 -15.90 27.05 -13.10
N TRP A 545 -16.23 26.58 -11.90
CA TRP A 545 -16.24 27.39 -10.69
C TRP A 545 -15.34 26.82 -9.59
N LEU A 546 -14.69 27.73 -8.89
CA LEU A 546 -14.02 27.47 -7.64
C LEU A 546 -14.87 28.04 -6.50
N HIS A 547 -15.17 27.23 -5.48
CA HIS A 547 -16.03 27.62 -4.36
C HIS A 547 -15.25 27.67 -3.04
N ASN A 548 -15.20 28.85 -2.42
CA ASN A 548 -14.79 29.02 -1.04
C ASN A 548 -16.02 28.79 -0.14
N ASN A 549 -16.18 27.56 0.36
CA ASN A 549 -17.42 27.12 1.00
C ASN A 549 -17.71 27.87 2.31
N ALA A 550 -18.99 28.10 2.63
CA ALA A 550 -19.43 28.77 3.86
C ALA A 550 -18.95 28.08 5.14
N ALA A 551 -18.87 26.74 5.13
CA ALA A 551 -18.38 25.96 6.25
C ALA A 551 -16.84 25.88 6.32
N GLY A 552 -16.12 26.50 5.38
CA GLY A 552 -14.66 26.43 5.28
C GLY A 552 -13.92 27.51 6.05
N ALA A 553 -12.61 27.29 6.27
CA ALA A 553 -11.73 28.18 7.02
C ALA A 553 -11.30 29.46 6.25
N GLY A 554 -11.73 29.59 5.00
CA GLY A 554 -11.47 30.74 4.13
C GLY A 554 -10.38 30.47 3.08
N MET A 555 -10.19 31.49 2.25
CA MET A 555 -9.31 31.44 1.08
C MET A 555 -8.44 32.69 1.00
N THR A 556 -7.18 32.52 0.65
CA THR A 556 -6.24 33.62 0.38
C THR A 556 -5.73 33.50 -1.05
N LEU A 557 -5.86 34.58 -1.83
CA LEU A 557 -5.28 34.69 -3.17
C LEU A 557 -4.06 35.60 -3.08
N ALA A 558 -2.86 35.05 -3.28
CA ALA A 558 -1.64 35.85 -3.31
C ALA A 558 -1.62 36.79 -4.52
N ASN A 559 -0.66 37.71 -4.52
CA ASN A 559 -0.48 38.65 -5.62
C ASN A 559 -0.21 37.91 -6.95
N GLY A 560 -0.95 38.26 -8.00
CA GLY A 560 -0.79 37.75 -9.36
C GLY A 560 -1.59 36.49 -9.70
N VAL A 561 -2.41 35.95 -8.79
CA VAL A 561 -3.25 34.76 -9.09
C VAL A 561 -4.27 35.07 -10.19
N THR A 562 -4.38 34.19 -11.19
CA THR A 562 -5.29 34.34 -12.34
C THR A 562 -6.20 33.13 -12.54
N PHE A 563 -7.47 33.39 -12.84
CA PHE A 563 -8.48 32.34 -13.07
C PHE A 563 -8.90 32.21 -14.54
N GLY A 564 -8.19 32.78 -15.50
CA GLY A 564 -8.53 32.62 -16.93
C GLY A 564 -10.02 32.94 -17.20
N GLN A 565 -10.81 31.91 -17.54
CA GLN A 565 -12.27 31.98 -17.76
C GLN A 565 -13.12 31.40 -16.61
N ALA A 566 -12.49 30.98 -15.52
CA ALA A 566 -13.14 30.35 -14.38
C ALA A 566 -13.74 31.39 -13.42
N GLY A 567 -14.87 31.02 -12.83
CA GLY A 567 -15.55 31.80 -11.81
C GLY A 567 -15.06 31.50 -10.40
N LEU A 568 -15.22 32.47 -9.51
CA LEU A 568 -15.02 32.32 -8.08
C LEU A 568 -16.33 32.59 -7.34
N ASP A 569 -16.79 31.60 -6.57
CA ASP A 569 -17.91 31.75 -5.64
C ASP A 569 -17.39 31.80 -4.22
N ASN A 570 -17.57 32.94 -3.57
CA ASN A 570 -17.15 33.18 -2.21
C ASN A 570 -18.33 33.12 -1.26
N GLN A 571 -18.30 32.15 -0.33
CA GLN A 571 -19.32 31.99 0.70
C GLN A 571 -18.74 32.10 2.11
N SER A 572 -17.44 32.35 2.25
CA SER A 572 -16.70 32.52 3.51
C SER A 572 -15.75 33.72 3.42
N ARG A 573 -14.68 33.74 4.21
CA ARG A 573 -13.64 34.78 4.15
C ARG A 573 -12.73 34.58 2.95
N LEU A 574 -12.64 35.57 2.07
CA LEU A 574 -11.70 35.66 0.94
C LEU A 574 -10.73 36.81 1.18
N ILE A 575 -9.43 36.54 1.23
CA ILE A 575 -8.37 37.54 1.42
C ILE A 575 -7.65 37.75 0.08
N ILE A 576 -7.49 39.01 -0.32
CA ILE A 576 -6.68 39.38 -1.48
C ILE A 576 -5.33 39.91 -1.01
N GLY A 577 -4.27 39.21 -1.42
CA GLY A 577 -2.90 39.41 -0.97
C GLY A 577 -2.53 38.55 0.25
N ASP A 578 -1.29 38.07 0.26
CA ASP A 578 -0.76 37.21 1.32
C ASP A 578 0.07 38.06 2.29
N HIS A 579 -0.39 38.21 3.53
CA HIS A 579 0.23 39.05 4.57
C HIS A 579 0.40 40.55 4.20
N GLY A 580 -0.29 41.02 3.16
CA GLY A 580 -0.21 42.40 2.69
C GLY A 580 -0.98 42.62 1.39
N PRO A 581 -0.84 43.79 0.75
CA PRO A 581 -1.51 44.08 -0.53
C PRO A 581 -1.18 43.09 -1.64
N GLY A 582 -2.18 42.77 -2.47
CA GLY A 582 -2.00 41.93 -3.66
C GLY A 582 -3.11 42.14 -4.69
N GLN A 583 -2.91 41.66 -5.91
CA GLN A 583 -3.92 41.72 -6.97
C GLN A 583 -4.26 40.34 -7.49
N ALA A 584 -5.55 40.03 -7.61
CA ALA A 584 -6.03 38.77 -8.18
C ALA A 584 -7.02 39.02 -9.32
N PHE A 585 -7.12 38.06 -10.24
CA PHE A 585 -7.92 38.17 -11.45
C PHE A 585 -8.88 36.98 -11.60
N VAL A 586 -10.17 37.25 -11.71
CA VAL A 586 -11.22 36.23 -11.92
C VAL A 586 -12.09 36.55 -13.13
N ASP A 587 -12.66 35.56 -13.82
CA ASP A 587 -13.61 35.84 -14.91
C ASP A 587 -14.93 36.36 -14.34
N ARG A 588 -15.38 35.79 -13.22
CA ARG A 588 -16.68 36.05 -12.58
C ARG A 588 -16.52 35.97 -11.08
N LEU A 589 -17.29 36.78 -10.36
CA LEU A 589 -17.34 36.73 -8.90
C LEU A 589 -18.78 36.63 -8.42
N THR A 590 -19.03 35.72 -7.51
CA THR A 590 -20.21 35.73 -6.64
C THR A 590 -19.73 35.82 -5.20
N SER A 591 -20.31 36.72 -4.41
CA SER A 591 -20.18 36.79 -2.95
C SER A 591 -21.55 36.52 -2.34
N GLY A 592 -21.63 35.59 -1.38
CA GLY A 592 -22.86 35.29 -0.65
C GLY A 592 -23.07 36.15 0.60
N ALA A 593 -24.27 36.12 1.18
CA ALA A 593 -24.64 36.91 2.35
C ALA A 593 -23.75 36.70 3.59
N ASP A 594 -23.22 35.49 3.79
CA ASP A 594 -22.33 35.17 4.90
C ASP A 594 -20.84 35.36 4.56
N ALA A 595 -20.54 35.78 3.33
CA ALA A 595 -19.18 35.89 2.84
C ALA A 595 -18.52 37.19 3.31
N THR A 596 -17.19 37.19 3.39
CA THR A 596 -16.40 38.41 3.65
C THR A 596 -15.31 38.54 2.61
N LEU A 597 -15.23 39.69 1.92
CA LEU A 597 -14.05 40.07 1.13
C LEU A 597 -13.13 40.91 2.01
N GLN A 598 -11.90 40.46 2.23
CA GLN A 598 -10.88 41.19 2.98
C GLN A 598 -9.82 41.79 2.05
N VAL A 599 -9.55 43.08 2.23
CA VAL A 599 -8.59 43.86 1.45
C VAL A 599 -7.61 44.64 2.35
N HIS A 600 -6.36 44.76 1.90
CA HIS A 600 -5.32 45.57 2.53
C HIS A 600 -5.15 46.91 1.83
N VAL A 601 -5.03 48.00 2.59
CA VAL A 601 -4.84 49.38 2.11
C VAL A 601 -3.57 49.96 2.72
N GLY A 602 -2.57 50.25 1.89
CA GLY A 602 -1.30 50.88 2.25
C GLY A 602 -0.91 52.06 1.34
N GLY A 603 -1.74 52.38 0.36
CA GLY A 603 -1.53 53.37 -0.68
C GLY A 603 -2.52 53.13 -1.83
N THR A 604 -2.31 53.75 -2.98
CA THR A 604 -3.29 53.71 -4.08
C THR A 604 -2.94 52.73 -5.20
N THR A 605 -1.72 52.17 -5.22
CA THR A 605 -1.24 51.32 -6.32
C THR A 605 -1.71 49.87 -6.16
N PRO A 606 -2.59 49.35 -7.05
CA PRO A 606 -3.08 47.97 -6.97
C PRO A 606 -1.94 46.94 -7.02
N GLY A 607 -2.06 45.88 -6.22
CA GLY A 607 -1.11 44.77 -6.18
C GLY A 607 0.13 44.99 -5.32
N THR A 608 0.54 46.24 -5.11
CA THR A 608 1.74 46.57 -4.31
C THR A 608 1.41 47.32 -3.03
N GLU A 609 0.51 48.31 -3.10
CA GLU A 609 0.11 49.13 -1.96
C GLU A 609 -1.37 48.91 -1.61
N LEU A 610 -2.17 48.48 -2.57
CA LEU A 610 -3.61 48.28 -2.44
C LEU A 610 -4.01 46.88 -2.89
N SER A 611 -4.81 46.20 -2.08
CA SER A 611 -5.43 44.95 -2.50
C SER A 611 -6.50 45.22 -3.54
N ASN A 612 -6.48 44.46 -4.63
CA ASN A 612 -7.42 44.64 -5.72
C ASN A 612 -7.89 43.29 -6.30
N LEU A 613 -9.20 43.12 -6.40
CA LEU A 613 -9.80 42.02 -7.15
C LEU A 613 -10.32 42.54 -8.48
N THR A 614 -9.80 42.01 -9.60
CA THR A 614 -10.28 42.36 -10.93
C THR A 614 -11.11 41.22 -11.51
N VAL A 615 -12.38 41.51 -11.82
CA VAL A 615 -13.27 40.64 -12.59
C VAL A 615 -13.11 40.99 -14.07
N THR A 616 -12.54 40.10 -14.87
CA THR A 616 -12.03 40.41 -16.21
C THR A 616 -13.07 40.31 -17.32
N GLY A 617 -14.02 39.36 -17.22
CA GLY A 617 -14.99 39.07 -18.29
C GLY A 617 -16.45 39.31 -17.88
N GLY A 618 -16.89 38.63 -16.81
CA GLY A 618 -18.26 38.63 -16.30
C GLY A 618 -18.58 39.75 -15.29
N THR A 619 -19.66 39.55 -14.55
CA THR A 619 -20.12 40.46 -13.50
C THR A 619 -19.50 40.10 -12.14
N ALA A 620 -19.38 41.10 -11.27
CA ALA A 620 -19.19 40.88 -9.84
C ALA A 620 -20.54 41.01 -9.13
N GLN A 621 -21.07 39.89 -8.63
CA GLN A 621 -22.25 39.87 -7.77
C GLN A 621 -21.79 39.97 -6.31
N LEU A 622 -22.25 40.99 -5.61
CA LEU A 622 -21.83 41.34 -4.25
C LEU A 622 -22.98 41.19 -3.26
N ASP A 623 -22.63 40.63 -2.11
CA ASP A 623 -23.43 40.42 -0.92
C ASP A 623 -22.46 40.21 0.26
N GLY A 624 -22.95 40.20 1.50
CA GLY A 624 -22.15 39.99 2.71
C GLY A 624 -21.25 41.19 3.06
N ALA A 625 -20.10 40.93 3.69
CA ALA A 625 -19.26 41.98 4.28
C ALA A 625 -18.01 42.30 3.46
N LEU A 626 -17.58 43.55 3.53
CA LEU A 626 -16.27 44.03 3.10
C LEU A 626 -15.42 44.37 4.32
N ALA A 627 -14.29 43.71 4.50
CA ALA A 627 -13.35 43.97 5.59
C ALA A 627 -12.09 44.67 5.07
N VAL A 628 -11.69 45.74 5.76
CA VAL A 628 -10.51 46.51 5.38
C VAL A 628 -9.46 46.40 6.48
N THR A 629 -8.21 46.22 6.06
CA THR A 629 -7.03 46.23 6.93
C THR A 629 -6.04 47.27 6.41
N LEU A 630 -5.35 47.95 7.31
CA LEU A 630 -4.32 48.91 6.94
C LEU A 630 -2.98 48.19 6.86
N ALA A 631 -2.16 48.55 5.85
CA ALA A 631 -0.80 48.05 5.78
C ALA A 631 -0.03 48.52 7.01
N SER A 632 0.66 47.58 7.68
CA SER A 632 1.45 47.88 8.86
C SER A 632 2.76 47.09 8.83
N GLU A 633 3.89 47.77 8.93
CA GLU A 633 5.22 47.15 8.95
C GLU A 633 6.14 47.93 9.91
N GLY A 634 6.92 47.22 10.73
CA GLY A 634 7.92 47.86 11.60
C GLY A 634 7.38 48.84 12.64
N GLY A 635 6.10 48.72 13.03
CA GLY A 635 5.42 49.63 13.96
C GLY A 635 4.84 50.88 13.30
N TRP A 636 4.98 51.03 11.98
CA TRP A 636 4.23 52.00 11.18
C TRP A 636 2.89 51.40 10.75
N THR A 637 1.84 52.21 10.67
CA THR A 637 0.52 51.84 10.12
C THR A 637 0.14 52.90 9.11
N PHE A 638 -0.33 52.48 7.94
CA PHE A 638 -0.80 53.39 6.91
C PHE A 638 -1.94 54.25 7.43
N ALA A 639 -1.81 55.57 7.26
CA ALA A 639 -2.83 56.55 7.60
C ALA A 639 -3.33 57.20 6.30
N PRO A 640 -4.56 56.91 5.84
CA PRO A 640 -5.13 57.60 4.68
C PRO A 640 -5.36 59.10 5.00
N GLU A 641 -5.34 59.94 3.97
CA GLU A 641 -5.78 61.33 4.06
C GLU A 641 -7.27 61.46 3.70
N LEU A 642 -7.93 62.51 4.20
CA LEU A 642 -9.33 62.72 3.89
C LEU A 642 -9.54 62.93 2.38
N GLY A 643 -10.52 62.24 1.81
CA GLY A 643 -10.80 62.29 0.38
C GLY A 643 -9.98 61.31 -0.46
N ASP A 644 -9.02 60.58 0.14
CA ASP A 644 -8.33 59.50 -0.56
C ASP A 644 -9.31 58.45 -1.07
N VAL A 645 -9.03 57.92 -2.27
CA VAL A 645 -9.89 56.90 -2.89
C VAL A 645 -9.09 55.69 -3.33
N PHE A 646 -9.51 54.52 -2.84
CA PHE A 646 -8.86 53.24 -3.09
C PHE A 646 -9.77 52.33 -3.91
N THR A 647 -9.37 51.95 -5.13
CA THR A 647 -10.18 51.06 -5.98
C THR A 647 -9.87 49.60 -5.67
N ILE A 648 -10.72 48.97 -4.87
CA ILE A 648 -10.51 47.61 -4.33
C ILE A 648 -11.08 46.50 -5.21
N LEU A 649 -12.08 46.83 -6.05
CA LEU A 649 -12.67 45.88 -6.98
C LEU A 649 -12.97 46.57 -8.31
N THR A 650 -12.57 45.93 -9.41
CA THR A 650 -12.82 46.40 -10.77
C THR A 650 -13.56 45.30 -11.54
N ALA A 651 -14.70 45.61 -12.15
CA ALA A 651 -15.50 44.67 -12.94
C ALA A 651 -16.08 45.36 -14.18
N PRO A 652 -15.39 45.34 -15.35
CA PRO A 652 -15.88 45.97 -16.57
C PRO A 652 -17.22 45.40 -17.06
N GLY A 653 -17.52 44.13 -16.75
CA GLY A 653 -18.80 43.48 -17.04
C GLY A 653 -19.97 43.93 -16.13
N GLY A 654 -19.67 44.67 -15.06
CA GLY A 654 -20.66 45.30 -14.19
C GLY A 654 -20.62 44.83 -12.73
N ILE A 655 -21.04 45.71 -11.82
CA ILE A 655 -21.30 45.43 -10.41
C ILE A 655 -22.81 45.18 -10.22
N VAL A 656 -23.15 44.08 -9.55
CA VAL A 656 -24.52 43.72 -9.19
C VAL A 656 -24.60 43.56 -7.67
N GLY A 657 -25.53 44.27 -7.02
CA GLY A 657 -25.60 44.28 -5.55
C GLY A 657 -24.56 45.20 -4.90
N GLN A 658 -24.45 45.10 -3.58
CA GLN A 658 -23.52 45.84 -2.72
C GLN A 658 -23.16 44.94 -1.54
N PHE A 659 -22.03 45.22 -0.87
CA PHE A 659 -21.79 44.62 0.45
C PHE A 659 -22.76 45.23 1.46
N ASP A 660 -23.35 44.38 2.29
CA ASP A 660 -24.28 44.74 3.36
C ASP A 660 -23.55 45.46 4.50
N ASP A 661 -22.31 45.06 4.80
CA ASP A 661 -21.50 45.59 5.88
C ASP A 661 -20.11 46.03 5.40
N LEU A 662 -19.60 47.12 5.99
CA LEU A 662 -18.21 47.57 5.84
C LEU A 662 -17.52 47.56 7.21
N ILE A 663 -16.63 46.58 7.40
CA ILE A 663 -15.85 46.42 8.62
C ILE A 663 -14.61 47.34 8.53
N GLN A 664 -14.60 48.35 9.40
CA GLN A 664 -13.53 49.35 9.47
C GLN A 664 -12.23 48.74 10.04
N PRO A 665 -11.05 49.14 9.54
CA PRO A 665 -9.77 48.71 10.08
C PRO A 665 -9.50 49.22 11.49
N VAL A 666 -8.68 48.48 12.22
CA VAL A 666 -7.99 49.00 13.41
C VAL A 666 -6.85 49.91 12.97
N GLY A 667 -6.67 51.04 13.65
CA GLY A 667 -5.55 51.97 13.41
C GLY A 667 -5.84 53.12 12.44
N LEU A 668 -7.10 53.32 12.03
CA LEU A 668 -7.47 54.55 11.31
C LEU A 668 -7.22 55.80 12.17
N PRO A 669 -6.86 56.93 11.54
CA PRO A 669 -6.88 58.23 12.20
C PRO A 669 -8.23 58.50 12.88
N THR A 670 -8.19 59.19 14.02
CA THR A 670 -9.42 59.57 14.74
C THR A 670 -10.27 60.46 13.83
N GLY A 671 -11.58 60.27 13.85
CA GLY A 671 -12.50 61.02 12.99
C GLY A 671 -12.64 60.46 11.58
N MET A 672 -11.77 59.56 11.13
CA MET A 672 -11.90 58.97 9.79
C MET A 672 -12.64 57.64 9.78
N ARG A 673 -13.34 57.40 8.66
CA ARG A 673 -13.92 56.11 8.30
C ARG A 673 -13.75 55.86 6.81
N PHE A 674 -13.80 54.60 6.40
CA PHE A 674 -14.03 54.27 5.00
C PHE A 674 -15.52 54.23 4.69
N VAL A 675 -15.90 54.75 3.53
CA VAL A 675 -17.22 54.58 2.93
C VAL A 675 -17.05 53.86 1.58
N ALA A 676 -17.80 52.78 1.38
CA ALA A 676 -17.82 52.07 0.11
C ALA A 676 -18.65 52.85 -0.92
N GLN A 677 -18.04 53.18 -2.05
CA GLN A 677 -18.66 53.79 -3.21
C GLN A 677 -18.78 52.75 -4.33
N TYR A 678 -20.00 52.53 -4.80
CA TYR A 678 -20.29 51.60 -5.88
C TYR A 678 -20.54 52.37 -7.17
N THR A 679 -19.73 52.10 -8.18
CA THR A 679 -19.96 52.58 -9.55
C THR A 679 -20.51 51.43 -10.41
N ALA A 680 -20.84 51.71 -11.67
CA ALA A 680 -21.25 50.66 -12.60
C ALA A 680 -20.21 49.53 -12.73
N ASN A 681 -18.91 49.85 -12.59
CA ASN A 681 -17.82 48.94 -12.93
C ASN A 681 -16.75 48.81 -11.83
N SER A 682 -16.94 49.39 -10.64
CA SER A 682 -15.96 49.31 -9.56
C SER A 682 -16.56 49.54 -8.17
N VAL A 683 -15.86 48.98 -7.17
CA VAL A 683 -16.04 49.31 -5.75
C VAL A 683 -14.81 50.08 -5.29
N ARG A 684 -15.05 51.24 -4.67
CA ARG A 684 -14.01 52.14 -4.19
C ARG A 684 -14.23 52.43 -2.72
N LEU A 685 -13.15 52.52 -1.93
CA LEU A 685 -13.21 53.03 -0.56
C LEU A 685 -12.84 54.51 -0.60
N LEU A 686 -13.74 55.38 -0.15
CA LEU A 686 -13.45 56.79 0.13
C LEU A 686 -13.07 56.91 1.61
N ALA A 687 -11.91 57.50 1.89
CA ALA A 687 -11.60 58.01 3.23
C ALA A 687 -12.47 59.24 3.47
N ASP A 688 -13.49 59.08 4.32
CA ASP A 688 -14.50 60.09 4.61
C ASP A 688 -14.44 60.46 6.09
N ASP A 689 -15.02 61.60 6.42
CA ASP A 689 -15.10 62.05 7.79
C ASP A 689 -16.28 61.36 8.51
N THR A 690 -16.12 61.13 9.80
CA THR A 690 -17.10 60.48 10.67
C THR A 690 -18.02 61.51 11.35
N PHE A 691 -17.62 62.77 11.40
CA PHE A 691 -18.29 63.83 12.13
C PHE A 691 -19.05 64.77 11.18
N ALA A 692 -20.38 64.66 11.18
CA ALA A 692 -21.22 65.56 10.39
C ALA A 692 -20.99 67.08 10.63
N GLY A 693 -20.40 67.47 11.77
CA GLY A 693 -20.00 68.84 12.10
C GLY A 693 -18.58 69.24 11.69
N ASP A 694 -17.75 68.35 11.15
CA ASP A 694 -16.46 68.69 10.54
C ASP A 694 -16.72 69.27 9.13
N PHE A 695 -16.86 70.58 9.10
CA PHE A 695 -17.24 71.33 7.91
C PHE A 695 -16.02 71.76 7.08
N ASP A 696 -14.85 71.93 7.70
CA ASP A 696 -13.63 72.25 6.98
C ASP A 696 -12.81 71.02 6.57
N ARG A 697 -13.25 69.84 7.02
CA ARG A 697 -12.84 68.51 6.57
C ARG A 697 -11.41 68.18 6.98
N ASP A 698 -11.01 68.55 8.19
CA ASP A 698 -9.67 68.29 8.71
C ASP A 698 -9.60 67.14 9.74
N GLY A 699 -10.74 66.50 10.02
CA GLY A 699 -10.86 65.30 10.85
C GLY A 699 -11.14 65.59 12.34
N ASP A 700 -11.32 66.86 12.72
CA ASP A 700 -11.86 67.25 14.01
C ASP A 700 -13.04 68.22 13.92
N VAL A 701 -13.74 68.41 15.04
CA VAL A 701 -14.87 69.34 15.11
C VAL A 701 -14.52 70.47 16.06
N ASP A 702 -14.10 71.60 15.51
CA ASP A 702 -13.47 72.68 16.25
C ASP A 702 -13.99 74.09 15.81
N GLY A 703 -13.26 75.14 16.17
CA GLY A 703 -13.66 76.52 15.86
C GLY A 703 -13.53 76.91 14.39
N ALA A 704 -12.76 76.18 13.60
CA ALA A 704 -12.56 76.35 12.17
C ALA A 704 -13.79 75.87 11.39
N ASP A 705 -14.38 74.74 11.79
CA ASP A 705 -15.69 74.29 11.28
C ASP A 705 -16.79 75.31 11.51
N LEU A 706 -16.84 75.89 12.70
CA LEU A 706 -17.79 76.95 12.99
C LEU A 706 -17.62 78.15 12.06
N ALA A 707 -16.39 78.45 11.65
CA ALA A 707 -16.14 79.50 10.68
C ALA A 707 -16.71 79.13 9.31
N VAL A 708 -16.57 77.87 8.87
CA VAL A 708 -17.19 77.37 7.64
C VAL A 708 -18.71 77.43 7.72
N TRP A 709 -19.32 76.91 8.78
CA TRP A 709 -20.78 76.97 8.96
C TRP A 709 -21.33 78.40 8.92
N ARG A 710 -20.65 79.36 9.57
CA ARG A 710 -21.06 80.78 9.54
C ARG A 710 -21.09 81.35 8.14
N THR A 711 -20.23 80.86 7.23
CA THR A 711 -20.21 81.32 5.83
C THR A 711 -21.24 80.62 4.95
N ALA A 712 -21.70 79.42 5.34
CA ALA A 712 -22.72 78.65 4.63
C ALA A 712 -24.16 78.98 5.10
N TYR A 713 -24.32 79.51 6.32
CA TYR A 713 -25.61 79.74 6.98
C TYR A 713 -26.61 80.52 6.11
N GLY A 714 -27.73 79.86 5.74
CA GLY A 714 -28.79 80.43 4.91
C GLY A 714 -28.40 80.73 3.46
N LEU A 715 -27.23 80.28 3.00
CA LEU A 715 -26.70 80.52 1.65
C LEU A 715 -26.70 79.26 0.78
N ASN A 716 -26.19 78.15 1.29
CA ASN A 716 -26.10 76.87 0.58
C ASN A 716 -26.09 75.68 1.58
N ASP A 717 -25.84 74.49 1.08
CA ASP A 717 -25.77 73.20 1.79
C ASP A 717 -24.35 72.82 2.22
N TYR A 718 -23.38 73.74 2.17
CA TYR A 718 -21.97 73.41 2.40
C TYR A 718 -21.65 72.98 3.84
N ALA A 719 -22.45 73.41 4.82
CA ALA A 719 -22.35 73.02 6.23
C ALA A 719 -23.65 72.40 6.73
N ASP A 720 -24.28 71.58 5.90
CA ASP A 720 -25.49 70.81 6.17
C ASP A 720 -25.15 69.50 6.90
N ALA A 721 -25.01 69.57 8.22
CA ALA A 721 -24.67 68.44 9.08
C ALA A 721 -25.83 67.46 9.29
N ASN A 722 -27.07 67.85 9.01
CA ASN A 722 -28.24 66.99 9.17
C ASN A 722 -28.74 66.37 7.85
N SER A 723 -28.15 66.79 6.72
CA SER A 723 -28.46 66.38 5.35
C SER A 723 -29.88 66.74 4.89
N ASP A 724 -30.42 67.90 5.29
CA ASP A 724 -31.73 68.41 4.88
C ASP A 724 -31.71 69.35 3.67
N GLY A 725 -30.53 69.61 3.13
CA GLY A 725 -30.26 70.45 1.97
C GLY A 725 -30.08 71.93 2.29
N THR A 726 -29.95 72.31 3.57
CA THR A 726 -29.68 73.69 4.00
C THR A 726 -28.65 73.74 5.12
N SER A 727 -27.84 74.80 5.18
CA SER A 727 -27.01 75.07 6.37
C SER A 727 -27.74 76.05 7.28
N ASP A 728 -28.33 75.56 8.38
CA ASP A 728 -29.11 76.37 9.31
C ASP A 728 -28.80 76.06 10.80
N GLY A 729 -29.68 76.52 11.70
CA GLY A 729 -29.50 76.34 13.14
C GLY A 729 -29.55 74.87 13.59
N ALA A 730 -30.16 73.98 12.82
CA ALA A 730 -30.17 72.55 13.07
C ALA A 730 -28.79 71.93 12.88
N ASP A 731 -28.02 72.37 11.87
CA ASP A 731 -26.65 71.90 11.62
C ASP A 731 -25.67 72.43 12.65
N PHE A 732 -25.86 73.68 13.08
CA PHE A 732 -25.11 74.22 14.21
C PHE A 732 -25.31 73.41 15.49
N LEU A 733 -26.51 72.88 15.72
CA LEU A 733 -26.76 71.99 16.85
C LEU A 733 -26.06 70.64 16.71
N VAL A 734 -25.82 70.15 15.49
CA VAL A 734 -25.01 68.96 15.25
C VAL A 734 -23.54 69.26 15.54
N TRP A 735 -22.99 70.33 14.97
CA TRP A 735 -21.63 70.81 15.27
C TRP A 735 -21.42 71.01 16.78
N GLN A 736 -22.34 71.68 17.49
CA GLN A 736 -22.24 71.90 18.93
C GLN A 736 -22.19 70.60 19.74
N ARG A 737 -22.91 69.56 19.30
CA ARG A 737 -22.88 68.24 19.97
C ARG A 737 -21.59 67.48 19.70
N GLN A 738 -20.94 67.77 18.57
CA GLN A 738 -19.71 67.12 18.16
C GLN A 738 -18.47 67.95 18.47
N TYR A 739 -18.60 69.21 18.92
CA TYR A 739 -17.49 70.08 19.23
C TYR A 739 -16.51 69.45 20.24
N GLY A 740 -15.23 69.40 19.85
CA GLY A 740 -14.15 68.76 20.60
C GLY A 740 -13.98 67.26 20.35
N LEU A 741 -14.80 66.65 19.47
CA LEU A 741 -14.51 65.33 18.91
C LEU A 741 -13.41 65.45 17.85
N GLY A 742 -12.67 64.36 17.61
CA GLY A 742 -11.55 64.34 16.65
C GLY A 742 -10.24 64.98 17.17
N ALA A 743 -10.36 66.03 17.98
CA ALA A 743 -9.21 66.72 18.53
C ALA A 743 -8.31 65.76 19.34
N PRO A 744 -6.98 65.74 19.09
CA PRO A 744 -6.07 64.93 19.86
C PRO A 744 -6.20 65.31 21.34
N VAL A 745 -6.59 64.34 22.17
CA VAL A 745 -6.57 64.54 23.62
C VAL A 745 -5.14 64.90 23.95
N ALA A 746 -4.90 66.15 24.31
CA ALA A 746 -3.59 66.60 24.75
C ALA A 746 -3.18 65.64 25.87
N MET A 747 -2.21 64.76 25.58
CA MET A 747 -1.56 64.00 26.64
C MET A 747 -1.10 65.05 27.62
N VAL A 748 -1.62 65.00 28.85
CA VAL A 748 -0.98 65.69 29.95
C VAL A 748 0.40 65.05 30.02
N MET A 749 1.37 65.60 29.30
CA MET A 749 2.76 65.27 29.51
C MET A 749 2.93 65.41 31.02
N ALA A 750 3.26 64.30 31.69
CA ALA A 750 3.71 64.38 33.06
C ALA A 750 4.84 65.39 33.04
N ILE A 751 4.55 66.60 33.51
CA ILE A 751 5.51 67.69 33.59
C ILE A 751 6.66 67.10 34.39
N PRO A 752 7.88 67.00 33.84
CA PRO A 752 9.01 66.54 34.63
C PRO A 752 9.08 67.42 35.88
N GLU A 753 8.92 66.81 37.07
CA GLU A 753 8.94 67.57 38.31
C GLU A 753 10.21 68.42 38.35
N PRO A 754 10.11 69.75 38.51
CA PRO A 754 11.28 70.61 38.51
C PRO A 754 12.08 70.34 39.78
N THR A 755 13.23 69.68 39.65
CA THR A 755 14.44 69.92 40.46
C THR A 755 14.28 70.11 41.97
N THR A 756 13.27 69.51 42.60
CA THR A 756 13.07 69.51 44.06
C THR A 756 14.21 68.76 44.75
N ALA A 757 14.76 67.73 44.09
CA ALA A 757 15.98 67.04 44.51
C ALA A 757 17.25 67.91 44.40
N MET A 758 17.33 68.82 43.43
CA MET A 758 18.47 69.75 43.30
C MET A 758 18.42 70.89 44.33
N LEU A 759 17.23 71.41 44.67
CA LEU A 759 17.07 72.37 45.77
C LEU A 759 17.36 71.75 47.15
N LEU A 760 17.07 70.45 47.35
CA LEU A 760 17.44 69.72 48.56
C LEU A 760 18.96 69.47 48.66
N LEU A 761 19.64 69.22 47.52
CA LEU A 761 21.10 69.08 47.45
C LEU A 761 21.85 70.42 47.70
N VAL A 762 21.30 71.55 47.24
CA VAL A 762 21.88 72.89 47.54
C VAL A 762 21.60 73.33 48.99
N ALA A 763 20.46 72.95 49.57
CA ALA A 763 20.13 73.23 50.97
C ALA A 763 20.98 72.40 51.96
N THR A 764 21.36 71.17 51.61
CA THR A 764 22.23 70.34 52.46
C THR A 764 23.72 70.73 52.35
N ALA A 765 24.17 71.24 51.19
CA ALA A 765 25.54 71.73 50.99
C ALA A 765 25.86 73.07 51.70
N THR A 766 24.85 73.88 52.02
CA THR A 766 25.02 75.17 52.73
C THR A 766 24.93 75.03 54.26
N MET A 767 24.49 73.89 54.79
CA MET A 767 24.46 73.60 56.23
C MET A 767 25.74 72.95 56.79
N THR A 768 26.69 72.52 55.94
CA THR A 768 27.95 71.90 56.38
C THR A 768 29.14 72.87 56.51
N THR A 769 29.03 74.12 56.03
CA THR A 769 30.14 75.11 56.10
C THR A 769 30.09 76.08 57.30
N VAL A 770 29.08 75.98 58.19
CA VAL A 770 28.93 76.87 59.37
C VAL A 770 29.36 76.21 60.71
N ARG A 771 30.01 75.04 60.68
CA ARG A 771 30.68 74.47 61.86
C ARG A 771 32.14 74.10 61.58
N HIS A 772 33.00 75.11 61.49
CA HIS A 772 34.26 75.13 62.25
C HIS A 772 34.92 76.53 62.27
N ARG A 773 34.71 77.22 63.40
CA ARG A 773 35.55 78.29 63.94
C ARG A 773 36.97 77.79 64.25
N LYS A 774 37.96 78.61 63.90
CA LYS A 774 39.17 79.05 64.66
C LYS A 774 39.77 80.19 63.81
N ARG A 775 40.00 81.43 64.26
CA ARG A 775 40.11 82.06 65.57
C ARG A 775 39.65 83.50 65.46
#